data_AF-A0A538RBS7-F1
#
_entry.id   AF-A0A538RBS7-F1
#
_cell.length_a   1.000
_cell.length_b   1.000
_cell.length_c   1.000
_cell.angle_alpha   90.00
_cell.angle_beta   90.00
_cell.angle_gamma   90.00
#
_symmetry.space_group_name_H-M   'P 1'
#
loop_
_entity.id
_entity.type
_entity.pdbx_description
1 polymer ?
#
loop_
_entity_poly.entity_id
_entity_poly.type
_entity_poly.pdbx_seq_one_letter_code
_entity_poly.pdbx_strand_id
1 'polypeptide(L)'
;MMARSMAEGGMSPAEISAKTGIPEPVCDAAAAEPKMSPQQAADAQTYYDSVYGKNSTQRNQILNDLKTNPADVQKAAADYNAIKDDPHVSAAEKQAKLDAWRAAYDKMQRNYQDYRNLPEEADAWATGNAAEQAFKNAPKPDPAGARTEPLGDPSTAKTQPLGDPSTAKTEPLGGRDGKTGGNDTTKPAQHDEPGKTSEPPGKGPQSSPDRARLPADQQATYDKAWEFYRSQGMADERIEGHLRGIDFSRPVEVTKIPKGTLIQQTQPPGAPQGSYYAPPGTEPSKLGISPKGDLRGPDGDTVVGHVDKSTRLYVTTEDIVVLKSWAAEINDTWSMHDVGTSSRDGTPIPFLAEGGGIQYFTTEKPPIQPYEPTAREPSVPRATDPAKVDPVHPESAPMAEDPSKDPSLEPPGPEGDHQALTVEPNNTERLKALADAINDLRTDNAKRNEVLETLRTPNNGEPGPLEGHVLDTALDENKAAIRDMVQSFKDNPPDVIVGMKEGGAFLADVLGTSDPALAGKVHEMDVHKATGDAAKKGKFDQDPMLQEFEVLIQGGARKIAIVDTYMGGRTAGSLRDQIMKPLAEKYPDVTFDVHWLRETMGFQDGPLRGTVKPGQKGGTQISTSEHQVRMAIGDDMTMVYDATSTKPVTIFDRNGQVVKTFYPAEGQTSRDVIIALLTGRLTP
;
A
#
# COMPACT_ATOMS: atom_id res chain seq x y z
N MET A 1 25.05 -4.58 -14.23
CA MET A 1 24.88 -5.59 -13.15
C MET A 1 24.96 -7.04 -13.65
N MET A 2 24.08 -7.52 -14.55
CA MET A 2 24.04 -8.93 -15.00
C MET A 2 25.39 -9.62 -15.21
N ALA A 3 26.30 -9.04 -16.00
CA ALA A 3 27.62 -9.63 -16.30
C ALA A 3 28.46 -9.91 -15.03
N ARG A 4 28.50 -8.97 -14.07
CA ARG A 4 29.21 -9.12 -12.78
C ARG A 4 28.64 -10.28 -11.95
N SER A 5 27.32 -10.48 -11.98
CA SER A 5 26.66 -11.58 -11.25
C SER A 5 27.03 -12.94 -11.85
N MET A 6 27.16 -13.04 -13.17
CA MET A 6 27.63 -14.27 -13.82
C MET A 6 29.12 -14.53 -13.55
N ALA A 7 29.94 -13.48 -13.51
CA ALA A 7 31.36 -13.59 -13.16
C ALA A 7 31.55 -14.09 -11.72
N GLU A 8 30.78 -13.57 -10.76
CA GLU A 8 30.74 -14.09 -9.38
C GLU A 8 30.19 -15.52 -9.28
N GLY A 9 29.33 -15.92 -10.21
CA GLY A 9 28.89 -17.30 -10.41
C GLY A 9 29.95 -18.23 -11.02
N GLY A 10 31.17 -17.72 -11.30
CA GLY A 10 32.30 -18.48 -11.84
C GLY A 10 32.37 -18.56 -13.36
N MET A 11 31.57 -17.78 -14.08
CA MET A 11 31.53 -17.74 -15.55
C MET A 11 32.60 -16.76 -16.09
N SER A 12 33.36 -17.14 -17.10
CA SER A 12 34.41 -16.27 -17.66
C SER A 12 33.83 -15.12 -18.51
N PRO A 13 34.52 -13.98 -18.66
CA PRO A 13 34.08 -12.86 -19.50
C PRO A 13 33.71 -13.26 -20.94
N ALA A 14 34.46 -14.16 -21.56
CA ALA A 14 34.18 -14.71 -22.88
C ALA A 14 32.85 -15.52 -22.91
N GLU A 15 32.60 -16.37 -21.90
CA GLU A 15 31.35 -17.14 -21.78
C GLU A 15 30.14 -16.23 -21.54
N ILE A 16 30.31 -15.20 -20.70
CA ILE A 16 29.27 -14.19 -20.45
C ILE A 16 28.96 -13.43 -21.74
N SER A 17 29.99 -13.02 -22.48
CA SER A 17 29.83 -12.32 -23.77
C SER A 17 29.09 -13.19 -24.79
N ALA A 18 29.50 -14.46 -24.95
CA ALA A 18 28.83 -15.40 -25.83
C ALA A 18 27.37 -15.70 -25.43
N LYS A 19 27.07 -15.68 -24.14
CA LYS A 19 25.73 -15.98 -23.60
C LYS A 19 24.76 -14.80 -23.65
N THR A 20 25.26 -13.57 -23.56
CA THR A 20 24.43 -12.35 -23.40
C THR A 20 24.53 -11.37 -24.57
N GLY A 21 25.58 -11.46 -25.40
CA GLY A 21 25.90 -10.44 -26.39
C GLY A 21 26.53 -9.16 -25.81
N ILE A 22 26.75 -9.09 -24.49
CA ILE A 22 27.50 -7.99 -23.86
C ILE A 22 28.96 -8.06 -24.36
N PRO A 23 29.59 -6.96 -24.80
CA PRO A 23 30.96 -7.00 -25.30
C PRO A 23 31.94 -7.53 -24.24
N GLU A 24 32.85 -8.43 -24.63
CA GLU A 24 33.83 -9.06 -23.73
C GLU A 24 34.61 -8.05 -22.85
N PRO A 25 35.07 -6.87 -23.33
CA PRO A 25 35.72 -5.87 -22.47
C PRO A 25 34.81 -5.29 -21.37
N VAL A 26 33.49 -5.29 -21.58
CA VAL A 26 32.50 -4.88 -20.56
C VAL A 26 32.28 -6.02 -19.56
N CYS A 27 32.35 -7.27 -20.00
CA CYS A 27 32.34 -8.44 -19.12
C CYS A 27 33.62 -8.51 -18.26
N ASP A 28 34.80 -8.19 -18.83
CA ASP A 28 36.07 -8.09 -18.11
C ASP A 28 36.01 -7.03 -17.01
N ALA A 29 35.58 -5.81 -17.36
CA ALA A 29 35.40 -4.73 -16.39
C ALA A 29 34.39 -5.11 -15.30
N ALA A 30 33.29 -5.77 -15.66
CA ALA A 30 32.29 -6.26 -14.72
C ALA A 30 32.80 -7.39 -13.81
N ALA A 31 33.78 -8.19 -14.26
CA ALA A 31 34.41 -9.24 -13.45
C ALA A 31 35.50 -8.71 -12.49
N ALA A 32 36.07 -7.54 -12.78
CA ALA A 32 37.06 -6.86 -11.95
C ALA A 32 36.43 -6.00 -10.82
N GLU A 33 35.11 -5.78 -10.87
CA GLU A 33 34.35 -5.09 -9.84
C GLU A 33 34.36 -5.85 -8.48
N PRO A 34 34.10 -5.16 -7.34
CA PRO A 34 33.97 -5.81 -6.03
C PRO A 34 32.87 -6.88 -6.00
N LYS A 35 32.83 -7.71 -4.96
CA LYS A 35 31.71 -8.65 -4.79
C LYS A 35 30.37 -7.91 -4.61
N MET A 36 29.29 -8.40 -5.23
CA MET A 36 27.94 -7.86 -5.08
C MET A 36 27.40 -8.01 -3.66
N SER A 37 26.55 -7.06 -3.27
CA SER A 37 25.63 -7.28 -2.15
C SER A 37 24.55 -8.32 -2.55
N PRO A 38 23.92 -9.00 -1.57
CA PRO A 38 22.79 -9.91 -1.85
C PRO A 38 21.64 -9.23 -2.61
N GLN A 39 21.42 -7.93 -2.39
CA GLN A 39 20.43 -7.15 -3.13
C GLN A 39 20.85 -6.97 -4.59
N GLN A 40 22.09 -6.54 -4.86
CA GLN A 40 22.60 -6.38 -6.23
C GLN A 40 22.59 -7.70 -7.00
N ALA A 41 22.82 -8.83 -6.34
CA ALA A 41 22.71 -10.16 -6.95
C ALA A 41 21.25 -10.52 -7.28
N ALA A 42 20.30 -10.20 -6.41
CA ALA A 42 18.86 -10.39 -6.66
C ALA A 42 18.34 -9.48 -7.79
N ASP A 43 18.78 -8.22 -7.82
CA ASP A 43 18.47 -7.26 -8.89
C ASP A 43 19.07 -7.76 -10.22
N ALA A 44 20.34 -8.17 -10.22
CA ALA A 44 21.00 -8.76 -11.39
C ALA A 44 20.29 -10.02 -11.91
N GLN A 45 19.77 -10.87 -11.01
CA GLN A 45 18.95 -12.03 -11.38
C GLN A 45 17.60 -11.60 -11.98
N THR A 46 16.99 -10.52 -11.48
CA THR A 46 15.73 -9.97 -12.01
C THR A 46 15.90 -9.44 -13.44
N TYR A 47 16.95 -8.67 -13.71
CA TYR A 47 17.30 -8.24 -15.07
C TYR A 47 17.62 -9.44 -15.99
N TYR A 48 18.35 -10.44 -15.48
CA TYR A 48 18.66 -11.64 -16.26
C TYR A 48 17.41 -12.44 -16.59
N ASP A 49 16.50 -12.65 -15.63
CA ASP A 49 15.24 -13.35 -15.83
C ASP A 49 14.35 -12.62 -16.84
N SER A 50 14.33 -11.28 -16.85
CA SER A 50 13.66 -10.44 -17.84
C SER A 50 14.22 -10.61 -19.26
N VAL A 51 15.54 -10.50 -19.43
CA VAL A 51 16.15 -10.39 -20.78
C VAL A 51 16.52 -11.75 -21.39
N TYR A 52 16.99 -12.71 -20.58
CA TYR A 52 17.56 -13.98 -21.06
C TYR A 52 17.00 -15.24 -20.36
N GLY A 53 16.34 -15.07 -19.21
CA GLY A 53 15.84 -16.15 -18.38
C GLY A 53 14.34 -16.37 -18.53
N LYS A 54 13.69 -16.76 -17.43
CA LYS A 54 12.32 -17.32 -17.41
C LYS A 54 11.22 -16.36 -17.90
N ASN A 55 11.43 -15.04 -17.85
CA ASN A 55 10.46 -14.02 -18.26
C ASN A 55 10.72 -13.48 -19.69
N SER A 56 11.80 -13.92 -20.35
CA SER A 56 12.21 -13.40 -21.68
C SER A 56 11.15 -13.56 -22.77
N THR A 57 10.35 -14.63 -22.74
CA THR A 57 9.21 -14.81 -23.64
C THR A 57 8.14 -13.73 -23.45
N GLN A 58 7.77 -13.42 -22.20
CA GLN A 58 6.79 -12.38 -21.87
C GLN A 58 7.31 -11.00 -22.25
N ARG A 59 8.57 -10.71 -21.93
CA ARG A 59 9.27 -9.47 -22.28
C ARG A 59 9.31 -9.24 -23.80
N ASN A 60 9.62 -10.27 -24.58
CA ASN A 60 9.61 -10.21 -26.04
C ASN A 60 8.19 -10.05 -26.61
N GLN A 61 7.17 -10.64 -25.98
CA GLN A 61 5.77 -10.44 -26.37
C GLN A 61 5.35 -8.97 -26.17
N ILE A 62 5.63 -8.37 -25.01
CA ILE A 62 5.35 -6.94 -24.72
C ILE A 62 6.00 -6.02 -25.77
N LEU A 63 7.28 -6.24 -26.08
CA LEU A 63 8.01 -5.46 -27.08
C LEU A 63 7.53 -5.71 -28.52
N ASN A 64 6.96 -6.87 -28.82
CA ASN A 64 6.34 -7.15 -30.11
C ASN A 64 4.96 -6.49 -30.23
N ASP A 65 4.12 -6.60 -29.19
CA ASP A 65 2.82 -5.94 -29.13
C ASP A 65 2.96 -4.42 -29.28
N LEU A 66 3.95 -3.79 -28.62
CA LEU A 66 4.25 -2.37 -28.82
C LEU A 66 4.47 -1.96 -30.28
N LYS A 67 5.08 -2.84 -31.09
CA LYS A 67 5.30 -2.58 -32.53
C LYS A 67 4.01 -2.71 -33.35
N THR A 68 3.05 -3.54 -32.91
CA THR A 68 1.81 -3.81 -33.67
C THR A 68 0.61 -2.97 -33.21
N ASN A 69 0.53 -2.60 -31.93
CA ASN A 69 -0.63 -1.90 -31.37
C ASN A 69 -1.02 -0.62 -32.14
N PRO A 70 -0.09 0.26 -32.57
CA PRO A 70 -0.48 1.46 -33.32
C PRO A 70 -1.16 1.14 -34.66
N ALA A 71 -0.71 0.08 -35.35
CA ALA A 71 -1.33 -0.37 -36.59
C ALA A 71 -2.71 -1.02 -36.34
N ASP A 72 -2.87 -1.76 -35.25
CA ASP A 72 -4.18 -2.31 -34.83
C ASP A 72 -5.19 -1.19 -34.53
N VAL A 73 -4.76 -0.14 -33.83
CA VAL A 73 -5.58 1.04 -33.53
C VAL A 73 -5.95 1.80 -34.80
N GLN A 74 -4.98 2.12 -35.67
CA GLN A 74 -5.22 2.77 -36.95
C GLN A 74 -6.19 1.96 -37.84
N LYS A 75 -6.06 0.64 -37.85
CA LYS A 75 -6.98 -0.24 -38.58
C LYS A 75 -8.39 -0.18 -37.99
N ALA A 76 -8.54 -0.22 -36.66
CA ALA A 76 -9.85 -0.14 -36.03
C ALA A 76 -10.51 1.24 -36.24
N ALA A 77 -9.72 2.32 -36.18
CA ALA A 77 -10.15 3.67 -36.54
C ALA A 77 -10.62 3.76 -38.01
N ALA A 78 -9.89 3.16 -38.95
CA ALA A 78 -10.28 3.10 -40.35
C ALA A 78 -11.55 2.27 -40.58
N ASP A 79 -11.66 1.10 -39.93
CA ASP A 79 -12.85 0.24 -39.97
C ASP A 79 -14.13 0.98 -39.47
N TYR A 80 -14.02 1.86 -38.47
CA TYR A 80 -15.12 2.71 -38.00
C TYR A 80 -15.40 3.88 -38.94
N ASN A 81 -14.36 4.63 -39.33
CA ASN A 81 -14.50 5.80 -40.21
C ASN A 81 -15.06 5.45 -41.60
N ALA A 82 -14.88 4.21 -42.07
CA ALA A 82 -15.46 3.72 -43.31
C ALA A 82 -17.00 3.58 -43.28
N ILE A 83 -17.61 3.41 -42.09
CA ILE A 83 -19.05 3.11 -41.95
C ILE A 83 -19.85 4.17 -41.19
N LYS A 84 -19.19 5.07 -40.44
CA LYS A 84 -19.87 6.03 -39.56
C LYS A 84 -20.93 6.88 -40.27
N ASP A 85 -20.64 7.30 -41.50
CA ASP A 85 -21.50 8.17 -42.31
C ASP A 85 -22.47 7.40 -43.22
N ASP A 86 -22.39 6.06 -43.30
CA ASP A 86 -23.24 5.25 -44.19
C ASP A 86 -24.66 5.09 -43.61
N PRO A 87 -25.73 5.58 -44.27
CA PRO A 87 -27.11 5.45 -43.79
C PRO A 87 -27.68 4.03 -43.92
N HIS A 88 -26.98 3.11 -44.60
CA HIS A 88 -27.40 1.71 -44.77
C HIS A 88 -26.79 0.76 -43.73
N VAL A 89 -25.77 1.20 -42.97
CA VAL A 89 -25.15 0.41 -41.90
C VAL A 89 -25.90 0.61 -40.58
N SER A 90 -26.16 -0.48 -39.85
CA SER A 90 -26.94 -0.44 -38.61
C SER A 90 -26.22 0.29 -37.47
N ALA A 91 -26.97 0.91 -36.55
CA ALA A 91 -26.38 1.58 -35.38
C ALA A 91 -25.57 0.61 -34.49
N ALA A 92 -26.02 -0.64 -34.36
CA ALA A 92 -25.30 -1.67 -33.61
C ALA A 92 -23.95 -2.04 -34.26
N GLU A 93 -23.87 -2.05 -35.59
CA GLU A 93 -22.64 -2.32 -36.33
C GLU A 93 -21.65 -1.15 -36.26
N LYS A 94 -22.15 0.09 -36.31
CA LYS A 94 -21.34 1.30 -36.05
C LYS A 94 -20.78 1.31 -34.62
N GLN A 95 -21.62 0.95 -33.64
CA GLN A 95 -21.20 0.84 -32.24
C GLN A 95 -20.13 -0.25 -32.06
N ALA A 96 -20.33 -1.45 -32.62
CA ALA A 96 -19.35 -2.53 -32.55
C ALA A 96 -17.98 -2.17 -33.15
N LYS A 97 -17.93 -1.31 -34.20
CA LYS A 97 -16.66 -0.79 -34.73
C LYS A 97 -16.03 0.30 -33.85
N LEU A 98 -16.83 1.15 -33.22
CA LEU A 98 -16.35 2.13 -32.24
C LEU A 98 -15.76 1.44 -31.01
N ASP A 99 -16.41 0.39 -30.51
CA ASP A 99 -15.96 -0.41 -29.38
C ASP A 99 -14.68 -1.21 -29.73
N ALA A 100 -14.56 -1.70 -30.98
CA ALA A 100 -13.32 -2.31 -31.45
C ALA A 100 -12.14 -1.31 -31.51
N TRP A 101 -12.38 -0.05 -31.88
CA TRP A 101 -11.36 1.01 -31.81
C TRP A 101 -10.96 1.31 -30.37
N ARG A 102 -11.93 1.49 -29.47
CA ARG A 102 -11.68 1.68 -28.02
C ARG A 102 -10.88 0.51 -27.43
N ALA A 103 -11.29 -0.73 -27.67
CA ALA A 103 -10.59 -1.91 -27.18
C ALA A 103 -9.14 -2.03 -27.71
N ALA A 104 -8.88 -1.65 -28.95
CA ALA A 104 -7.52 -1.58 -29.51
C ALA A 104 -6.68 -0.47 -28.84
N TYR A 105 -7.28 0.71 -28.62
CA TYR A 105 -6.62 1.84 -27.96
C TYR A 105 -6.28 1.50 -26.50
N ASP A 106 -7.22 0.90 -25.76
CA ASP A 106 -6.97 0.46 -24.37
C ASP A 106 -5.93 -0.65 -24.30
N LYS A 107 -5.88 -1.56 -25.30
CA LYS A 107 -4.80 -2.58 -25.42
C LYS A 107 -3.44 -1.90 -25.60
N MET A 108 -3.36 -0.89 -26.49
CA MET A 108 -2.14 -0.11 -26.70
C MET A 108 -1.65 0.56 -25.42
N GLN A 109 -2.56 1.18 -24.65
CA GLN A 109 -2.23 1.83 -23.38
C GLN A 109 -1.74 0.83 -22.32
N ARG A 110 -2.42 -0.34 -22.15
CA ARG A 110 -1.98 -1.40 -21.23
C ARG A 110 -0.58 -1.91 -21.58
N ASN A 111 -0.37 -2.29 -22.84
CA ASN A 111 0.90 -2.84 -23.32
C ASN A 111 2.07 -1.84 -23.18
N TYR A 112 1.79 -0.53 -23.26
CA TYR A 112 2.79 0.50 -22.97
C TYR A 112 3.12 0.60 -21.47
N GLN A 113 2.16 0.44 -20.57
CA GLN A 113 2.46 0.36 -19.12
C GLN A 113 3.21 -0.92 -18.75
N ASP A 114 2.86 -2.07 -19.36
CA ASP A 114 3.61 -3.32 -19.17
C ASP A 114 5.08 -3.18 -19.63
N TYR A 115 5.32 -2.45 -20.72
CA TYR A 115 6.67 -2.05 -21.15
C TYR A 115 7.36 -1.15 -20.12
N ARG A 116 6.69 -0.10 -19.60
CA ARG A 116 7.26 0.78 -18.55
C ARG A 116 7.61 0.02 -17.26
N ASN A 117 6.95 -1.11 -17.01
CA ASN A 117 7.16 -1.97 -15.85
C ASN A 117 8.20 -3.09 -16.06
N LEU A 118 8.75 -3.26 -17.27
CA LEU A 118 9.89 -4.17 -17.48
C LEU A 118 11.07 -3.72 -16.62
N PRO A 119 11.78 -4.61 -15.91
CA PRO A 119 12.85 -4.22 -14.99
C PRO A 119 13.90 -3.29 -15.60
N GLU A 120 14.37 -3.60 -16.81
CA GLU A 120 15.36 -2.78 -17.51
C GLU A 120 14.81 -1.43 -18.00
N GLU A 121 13.52 -1.34 -18.31
CA GLU A 121 12.88 -0.10 -18.74
C GLU A 121 12.59 0.79 -17.53
N ALA A 122 12.09 0.24 -16.43
CA ALA A 122 11.86 0.97 -15.18
C ALA A 122 13.17 1.61 -14.67
N ASP A 123 14.29 0.89 -14.72
CA ASP A 123 15.64 1.40 -14.41
C ASP A 123 16.12 2.47 -15.40
N ALA A 124 15.91 2.26 -16.71
CA ALA A 124 16.25 3.24 -17.75
C ALA A 124 15.43 4.54 -17.62
N TRP A 125 14.13 4.45 -17.32
CA TRP A 125 13.25 5.59 -17.08
C TRP A 125 13.58 6.30 -15.76
N ALA A 126 13.88 5.57 -14.69
CA ALA A 126 14.34 6.17 -13.42
C ALA A 126 15.66 6.93 -13.62
N THR A 127 16.62 6.32 -14.31
CA THR A 127 17.92 6.93 -14.64
C THR A 127 17.76 8.13 -15.58
N GLY A 128 16.91 8.01 -16.60
CA GLY A 128 16.61 9.09 -17.55
C GLY A 128 15.94 10.28 -16.89
N ASN A 129 14.95 10.04 -16.01
CA ASN A 129 14.29 11.09 -15.22
C ASN A 129 15.27 11.75 -14.25
N ALA A 130 16.14 10.98 -13.58
CA ALA A 130 17.18 11.53 -12.69
C ALA A 130 18.19 12.40 -13.47
N ALA A 131 18.61 11.95 -14.66
CA ALA A 131 19.46 12.74 -15.55
C ALA A 131 18.76 14.02 -16.05
N GLU A 132 17.48 13.93 -16.46
CA GLU A 132 16.70 15.09 -16.89
C GLU A 132 16.51 16.11 -15.75
N GLN A 133 16.24 15.64 -14.53
CA GLN A 133 16.20 16.51 -13.35
C GLN A 133 17.57 17.12 -13.04
N ALA A 134 18.67 16.37 -13.16
CA ALA A 134 20.02 16.91 -13.01
C ALA A 134 20.33 17.99 -14.06
N PHE A 135 19.88 17.83 -15.30
CA PHE A 135 20.00 18.87 -16.35
C PHE A 135 19.08 20.08 -16.11
N LYS A 136 17.84 19.88 -15.65
CA LYS A 136 16.90 20.96 -15.31
C LYS A 136 17.38 21.78 -14.10
N ASN A 137 18.07 21.14 -13.16
CA ASN A 137 18.63 21.74 -11.96
C ASN A 137 20.10 22.19 -12.13
N ALA A 138 20.71 21.94 -13.30
CA ALA A 138 22.03 22.45 -13.60
C ALA A 138 22.01 23.99 -13.65
N PRO A 139 23.01 24.67 -13.07
CA PRO A 139 23.13 26.13 -13.20
C PRO A 139 23.17 26.51 -14.68
N LYS A 140 22.28 27.42 -15.11
CA LYS A 140 22.38 28.01 -16.45
C LYS A 140 23.76 28.67 -16.57
N PRO A 141 24.51 28.45 -17.68
CA PRO A 141 25.76 29.15 -17.90
C PRO A 141 25.52 30.65 -17.81
N ASP A 142 26.34 31.34 -17.02
CA ASP A 142 26.23 32.78 -16.84
C ASP A 142 26.45 33.48 -18.21
N PRO A 143 25.49 34.27 -18.73
CA PRO A 143 25.71 35.03 -19.97
C PRO A 143 26.87 36.03 -19.84
N ALA A 144 27.35 36.33 -18.63
CA ALA A 144 28.57 37.09 -18.38
C ALA A 144 29.88 36.27 -18.46
N GLY A 145 29.90 35.11 -19.14
CA GLY A 145 31.10 34.29 -19.34
C GLY A 145 31.67 34.24 -20.77
N ALA A 146 30.90 34.64 -21.79
CA ALA A 146 31.26 34.46 -23.20
C ALA A 146 32.24 35.54 -23.73
N ARG A 147 33.47 35.59 -23.19
CA ARG A 147 34.60 36.16 -23.94
C ARG A 147 35.17 35.11 -24.88
N THR A 148 34.86 35.24 -26.15
CA THR A 148 35.61 34.59 -27.22
C THR A 148 37.02 35.18 -27.28
N GLU A 149 38.02 34.44 -26.82
CA GLU A 149 39.40 34.63 -27.29
C GLU A 149 39.78 33.48 -28.23
N PRO A 150 40.52 33.74 -29.32
CA PRO A 150 40.73 32.73 -30.37
C PRO A 150 41.79 31.70 -29.96
N LEU A 151 41.74 30.50 -30.55
CA LEU A 151 42.82 29.53 -30.42
C LEU A 151 44.16 30.12 -30.89
N GLY A 152 45.17 30.06 -30.01
CA GLY A 152 46.57 30.39 -30.29
C GLY A 152 47.49 29.22 -29.91
N ASP A 153 48.41 28.90 -30.81
CA ASP A 153 49.29 27.73 -30.85
C ASP A 153 50.24 27.60 -29.61
N PRO A 154 50.64 26.38 -29.17
CA PRO A 154 51.39 26.21 -27.94
C PRO A 154 52.91 26.27 -28.14
N SER A 155 53.60 27.25 -27.55
CA SER A 155 55.07 27.18 -27.46
C SER A 155 55.72 28.01 -26.35
N THR A 156 56.80 27.44 -25.80
CA THR A 156 57.84 28.01 -24.92
C THR A 156 57.54 28.25 -23.42
N ALA A 157 58.45 27.72 -22.60
CA ALA A 157 58.45 27.78 -21.15
C ALA A 157 59.29 28.95 -20.59
N LYS A 158 59.15 29.28 -19.29
CA LYS A 158 60.27 29.46 -18.34
C LYS A 158 59.90 29.60 -16.85
N THR A 159 60.67 28.87 -16.05
CA THR A 159 60.98 28.88 -14.59
C THR A 159 60.84 30.17 -13.74
N GLN A 160 60.28 30.02 -12.51
CA GLN A 160 60.80 30.32 -11.13
C GLN A 160 61.61 31.63 -10.81
N PRO A 161 61.78 32.10 -9.53
CA PRO A 161 61.73 31.39 -8.22
C PRO A 161 61.09 32.14 -7.00
N LEU A 162 61.34 31.60 -5.79
CA LEU A 162 60.85 31.92 -4.43
C LEU A 162 61.26 33.28 -3.81
N GLY A 163 60.55 33.69 -2.73
CA GLY A 163 61.02 34.59 -1.66
C GLY A 163 60.13 34.52 -0.40
N ASP A 164 60.73 34.51 0.80
CA ASP A 164 60.07 34.27 2.12
C ASP A 164 60.28 35.48 3.10
N PRO A 165 60.10 35.43 4.45
CA PRO A 165 59.11 36.29 5.16
C PRO A 165 59.72 37.30 6.17
N SER A 166 58.89 38.02 6.97
CA SER A 166 59.10 38.32 8.43
C SER A 166 58.44 39.63 8.99
N THR A 167 57.93 39.56 10.24
CA THR A 167 57.81 40.65 11.29
C THR A 167 56.81 41.83 11.09
N ALA A 168 56.22 42.49 12.12
CA ALA A 168 56.30 42.41 13.60
C ALA A 168 55.13 43.13 14.36
N LYS A 169 54.90 42.76 15.65
CA LYS A 169 54.59 43.56 16.89
C LYS A 169 53.68 44.82 16.86
N THR A 170 52.92 45.27 17.88
CA THR A 170 52.27 44.84 19.17
C THR A 170 51.85 46.13 19.93
N GLU A 171 50.61 46.20 20.47
CA GLU A 171 50.19 46.95 21.71
C GLU A 171 50.26 48.51 21.78
N PRO A 172 49.76 49.22 22.84
CA PRO A 172 49.04 48.78 24.09
C PRO A 172 47.80 49.60 24.61
N LEU A 173 47.07 48.98 25.57
CA LEU A 173 46.49 49.48 26.84
C LEU A 173 45.41 50.61 26.97
N GLY A 174 44.39 50.30 27.79
CA GLY A 174 43.56 51.25 28.57
C GLY A 174 42.34 50.57 29.24
N GLY A 175 42.15 50.66 30.57
CA GLY A 175 41.08 49.91 31.28
C GLY A 175 40.56 50.55 32.58
N ARG A 176 39.70 49.78 33.31
CA ARG A 176 38.80 50.12 34.45
C ARG A 176 37.43 50.70 34.05
N ASP A 177 36.26 50.37 34.63
CA ASP A 177 35.77 49.29 35.52
C ASP A 177 34.21 49.29 35.40
N GLY A 178 33.39 48.25 35.67
CA GLY A 178 33.67 46.86 36.07
C GLY A 178 32.59 46.25 37.01
N LYS A 179 31.48 45.66 36.50
CA LYS A 179 30.47 44.94 37.33
C LYS A 179 29.67 43.82 36.62
N THR A 180 29.75 42.62 37.21
CA THR A 180 28.73 41.53 37.32
C THR A 180 27.94 41.01 36.10
N GLY A 181 28.06 39.70 35.80
CA GLY A 181 26.96 38.92 35.18
C GLY A 181 27.34 37.66 34.38
N GLY A 182 27.41 36.50 35.07
CA GLY A 182 27.21 35.09 34.66
C GLY A 182 27.25 34.54 33.21
N ASN A 183 27.71 33.28 33.12
CA ASN A 183 27.50 32.28 32.04
C ASN A 183 28.17 32.56 30.67
N ASP A 184 28.60 31.57 29.87
CA ASP A 184 28.82 30.12 30.10
C ASP A 184 29.97 29.59 29.20
N THR A 185 30.37 28.34 29.41
CA THR A 185 31.26 27.46 28.60
C THR A 185 31.70 27.88 27.19
N THR A 186 32.99 27.71 26.88
CA THR A 186 33.46 26.83 25.78
C THR A 186 35.00 26.72 25.71
N LYS A 187 35.55 25.50 25.71
CA LYS A 187 36.57 25.04 24.74
C LYS A 187 36.54 23.50 24.63
N PRO A 188 36.92 22.94 23.47
CA PRO A 188 36.64 21.55 23.11
C PRO A 188 37.85 20.63 23.29
N ALA A 189 37.61 19.33 23.12
CA ALA A 189 38.65 18.33 22.85
C ALA A 189 38.50 17.80 21.42
N GLN A 190 39.58 17.81 20.66
CA GLN A 190 39.73 17.10 19.39
C GLN A 190 40.50 15.79 19.63
N HIS A 191 40.14 14.75 18.86
CA HIS A 191 41.04 13.73 18.28
C HIS A 191 42.00 12.93 19.19
N ASP A 192 41.86 11.59 19.23
CA ASP A 192 42.53 10.67 18.28
C ASP A 192 42.21 9.18 18.54
N GLU A 193 42.36 8.35 17.49
CA GLU A 193 42.28 6.87 17.48
C GLU A 193 43.65 6.20 17.74
N PRO A 194 43.79 4.85 17.77
CA PRO A 194 42.89 3.80 18.27
C PRO A 194 43.62 2.80 19.21
N GLY A 195 42.90 2.12 20.12
CA GLY A 195 43.51 1.09 20.97
C GLY A 195 42.54 0.11 21.60
N LYS A 196 42.84 -1.20 21.54
CA LYS A 196 42.08 -2.25 22.23
C LYS A 196 42.17 -2.07 23.76
N THR A 197 41.08 -1.65 24.38
CA THR A 197 40.84 -1.81 25.82
C THR A 197 39.44 -2.35 26.06
N SER A 198 39.32 -3.40 26.87
CA SER A 198 38.05 -3.86 27.40
C SER A 198 37.36 -2.72 28.15
N GLU A 199 36.12 -2.40 27.76
CA GLU A 199 35.34 -1.36 28.41
C GLU A 199 35.07 -1.70 29.90
N PRO A 200 35.01 -0.69 30.79
CA PRO A 200 34.64 -0.90 32.17
C PRO A 200 33.18 -1.36 32.26
N PRO A 201 32.78 -2.08 33.34
CA PRO A 201 31.39 -2.49 33.51
C PRO A 201 30.48 -1.26 33.58
N GLY A 202 29.48 -1.24 32.69
CA GLY A 202 28.49 -0.17 32.61
C GLY A 202 27.76 0.06 33.94
N LYS A 203 27.26 1.29 34.14
CA LYS A 203 26.75 1.75 35.43
C LYS A 203 25.46 1.04 35.89
N GLY A 204 24.82 0.28 35.00
CA GLY A 204 23.64 -0.53 35.29
C GLY A 204 22.35 0.23 35.56
N PRO A 205 21.22 -0.49 35.61
CA PRO A 205 19.90 0.13 35.66
C PRO A 205 19.70 0.96 36.93
N GLN A 206 20.38 0.63 38.03
CA GLN A 206 20.34 1.41 39.28
C GLN A 206 20.87 2.85 39.12
N SER A 207 21.62 3.14 38.04
CA SER A 207 22.08 4.50 37.71
C SER A 207 21.16 5.27 36.76
N SER A 208 20.14 4.61 36.21
CA SER A 208 19.21 5.22 35.24
C SER A 208 18.32 6.29 35.89
N PRO A 209 18.33 7.54 35.38
CA PRO A 209 17.38 8.56 35.81
C PRO A 209 15.95 8.24 35.36
N ASP A 210 15.74 7.50 34.27
CA ASP A 210 14.41 7.11 33.80
C ASP A 210 13.81 6.03 34.70
N ARG A 211 14.60 5.02 35.11
CA ARG A 211 14.20 4.05 36.14
C ARG A 211 13.81 4.72 37.46
N ALA A 212 14.60 5.70 37.91
CA ALA A 212 14.38 6.37 39.19
C ALA A 212 13.05 7.17 39.26
N ARG A 213 12.44 7.48 38.11
CA ARG A 213 11.14 8.15 38.00
C ARG A 213 9.95 7.17 38.04
N LEU A 214 10.18 5.88 37.81
CA LEU A 214 9.12 4.87 37.77
C LEU A 214 8.66 4.45 39.19
N PRO A 215 7.38 4.06 39.35
CA PRO A 215 6.89 3.35 40.52
C PRO A 215 7.71 2.09 40.86
N ALA A 216 7.82 1.72 42.14
CA ALA A 216 8.73 0.66 42.60
C ALA A 216 8.43 -0.73 42.01
N ASP A 217 7.16 -1.02 41.69
CA ASP A 217 6.70 -2.20 40.97
C ASP A 217 7.12 -2.19 39.48
N GLN A 218 7.10 -1.02 38.85
CA GLN A 218 7.55 -0.83 37.47
C GLN A 218 9.08 -0.85 37.34
N GLN A 219 9.82 -0.43 38.39
CA GLN A 219 11.28 -0.50 38.42
C GLN A 219 11.82 -1.94 38.29
N ALA A 220 11.13 -2.93 38.86
CA ALA A 220 11.52 -4.34 38.69
C ALA A 220 11.31 -4.84 37.24
N THR A 221 10.24 -4.36 36.59
CA THR A 221 9.95 -4.62 35.17
C THR A 221 10.98 -3.94 34.25
N TYR A 222 11.43 -2.73 34.61
CA TYR A 222 12.53 -2.01 33.97
C TYR A 222 13.86 -2.76 34.09
N ASP A 223 14.23 -3.20 35.30
CA ASP A 223 15.45 -3.98 35.54
C ASP A 223 15.49 -5.27 34.70
N LYS A 224 14.34 -5.98 34.63
CA LYS A 224 14.18 -7.18 33.80
C LYS A 224 14.38 -6.90 32.31
N ALA A 225 13.87 -5.76 31.83
CA ALA A 225 14.11 -5.35 30.44
C ALA A 225 15.59 -5.02 30.23
N TRP A 226 16.20 -4.20 31.08
CA TRP A 226 17.62 -3.82 30.99
C TRP A 226 18.54 -5.04 30.88
N GLU A 227 18.41 -6.01 31.79
CA GLU A 227 19.27 -7.20 31.76
C GLU A 227 19.03 -8.07 30.51
N PHE A 228 17.82 -8.04 29.91
CA PHE A 228 17.62 -8.67 28.61
C PHE A 228 18.37 -7.93 27.49
N TYR A 229 18.23 -6.61 27.36
CA TYR A 229 18.97 -5.84 26.35
C TYR A 229 20.49 -6.01 26.51
N ARG A 230 20.99 -6.05 27.75
CA ARG A 230 22.40 -6.32 28.05
C ARG A 230 22.81 -7.75 27.67
N SER A 231 21.99 -8.76 27.97
CA SER A 231 22.24 -10.15 27.55
C SER A 231 22.29 -10.32 26.02
N GLN A 232 21.62 -9.42 25.30
CA GLN A 232 21.62 -9.29 23.84
C GLN A 232 22.79 -8.44 23.32
N GLY A 233 23.82 -8.17 24.14
CA GLY A 233 25.05 -7.49 23.75
C GLY A 233 24.93 -5.97 23.55
N MET A 234 23.86 -5.33 24.02
CA MET A 234 23.71 -3.88 23.94
C MET A 234 24.49 -3.18 25.06
N ALA A 235 25.24 -2.12 24.73
CA ALA A 235 25.91 -1.25 25.70
C ALA A 235 24.90 -0.44 26.52
N ASP A 236 25.15 -0.29 27.83
CA ASP A 236 24.27 0.35 28.81
C ASP A 236 23.78 1.75 28.36
N GLU A 237 24.63 2.55 27.73
CA GLU A 237 24.31 3.90 27.22
C GLU A 237 23.23 3.89 26.13
N ARG A 238 23.15 2.79 25.36
CA ARG A 238 22.09 2.60 24.36
C ARG A 238 20.81 2.06 24.99
N ILE A 239 20.91 1.19 26.00
CA ILE A 239 19.76 0.57 26.67
C ILE A 239 18.80 1.64 27.18
N GLU A 240 19.32 2.68 27.86
CA GLU A 240 18.52 3.79 28.41
C GLU A 240 17.55 4.40 27.36
N GLY A 241 18.04 4.66 26.14
CA GLY A 241 17.23 5.21 25.05
C GLY A 241 16.18 4.22 24.51
N HIS A 242 16.56 2.95 24.37
CA HIS A 242 15.65 1.88 23.92
C HIS A 242 14.51 1.60 24.92
N LEU A 243 14.78 1.69 26.23
CA LEU A 243 13.77 1.45 27.27
C LEU A 243 12.71 2.56 27.35
N ARG A 244 12.96 3.78 26.86
CA ARG A 244 11.91 4.82 26.76
C ARG A 244 10.75 4.43 25.85
N GLY A 245 11.00 3.57 24.87
CA GLY A 245 9.96 3.02 23.99
C GLY A 245 9.07 1.95 24.64
N ILE A 246 9.21 1.65 25.94
CA ILE A 246 8.46 0.59 26.63
C ILE A 246 7.50 1.17 27.68
N ASP A 247 6.22 0.78 27.61
CA ASP A 247 5.23 1.05 28.64
C ASP A 247 5.40 0.08 29.83
N PHE A 248 6.12 0.53 30.87
CA PHE A 248 6.34 -0.24 32.10
C PHE A 248 5.13 -0.31 33.04
N SER A 249 4.01 0.38 32.73
CA SER A 249 2.74 0.11 33.42
C SER A 249 2.13 -1.22 33.01
N ARG A 250 2.63 -1.83 31.92
CA ARG A 250 2.22 -3.14 31.41
C ARG A 250 3.29 -4.22 31.63
N PRO A 251 2.92 -5.52 31.60
CA PRO A 251 3.88 -6.60 31.77
C PRO A 251 4.96 -6.62 30.67
N VAL A 252 6.21 -6.84 31.10
CA VAL A 252 7.33 -7.16 30.21
C VAL A 252 7.81 -8.59 30.48
N GLU A 253 7.92 -9.39 29.43
CA GLU A 253 8.13 -10.83 29.50
C GLU A 253 9.28 -11.26 28.58
N VAL A 254 10.25 -11.99 29.14
CA VAL A 254 11.17 -12.78 28.32
C VAL A 254 10.42 -14.06 27.98
N THR A 255 10.13 -14.27 26.70
CA THR A 255 9.26 -15.35 26.24
C THR A 255 9.80 -15.99 24.95
N LYS A 256 9.22 -17.12 24.54
CA LYS A 256 9.50 -17.76 23.26
C LYS A 256 8.36 -17.51 22.28
N ILE A 257 8.70 -17.05 21.09
CA ILE A 257 7.81 -17.14 19.93
C ILE A 257 8.08 -18.49 19.26
N PRO A 258 7.09 -19.40 19.14
CA PRO A 258 7.30 -20.72 18.55
C PRO A 258 7.73 -20.65 17.08
N LYS A 259 8.43 -21.69 16.60
CA LYS A 259 8.62 -21.96 15.17
C LYS A 259 7.30 -21.91 14.39
N GLY A 260 7.32 -21.33 13.19
CA GLY A 260 6.16 -21.21 12.29
C GLY A 260 5.25 -20.02 12.60
N THR A 261 5.61 -19.16 13.56
CA THR A 261 4.83 -17.96 13.89
C THR A 261 5.14 -16.83 12.91
N LEU A 262 4.10 -16.14 12.45
CA LEU A 262 4.26 -14.92 11.68
C LEU A 262 4.56 -13.72 12.60
N ILE A 263 5.58 -12.97 12.23
CA ILE A 263 5.93 -11.68 12.84
C ILE A 263 6.17 -10.66 11.72
N GLN A 264 6.01 -9.38 12.03
CA GLN A 264 6.30 -8.30 11.09
C GLN A 264 7.46 -7.42 11.58
N GLN A 265 8.10 -6.70 10.67
CA GLN A 265 8.97 -5.58 10.99
C GLN A 265 8.72 -4.43 10.01
N THR A 266 8.59 -3.21 10.54
CA THR A 266 8.39 -2.00 9.76
C THR A 266 9.68 -1.20 9.69
N GLN A 267 10.13 -0.88 8.48
CA GLN A 267 11.41 -0.23 8.20
C GLN A 267 11.34 0.65 6.95
N PRO A 268 12.10 1.75 6.86
CA PRO A 268 12.22 2.52 5.62
C PRO A 268 12.63 1.60 4.45
N PRO A 269 12.11 1.79 3.23
CA PRO A 269 12.53 1.02 2.06
C PRO A 269 14.06 1.06 1.89
N GLY A 270 14.67 -0.11 1.67
CA GLY A 270 16.12 -0.25 1.56
C GLY A 270 16.90 -0.24 2.89
N ALA A 271 16.27 0.05 4.03
CA ALA A 271 16.94 -0.04 5.33
C ALA A 271 17.31 -1.50 5.69
N PRO A 272 18.40 -1.72 6.46
CA PRO A 272 18.75 -3.03 6.98
C PRO A 272 17.74 -3.48 8.06
N GLN A 273 17.53 -4.79 8.13
CA GLN A 273 16.67 -5.44 9.13
C GLN A 273 17.07 -5.02 10.56
N GLY A 274 16.10 -4.53 11.33
CA GLY A 274 16.26 -4.06 12.70
C GLY A 274 16.06 -5.14 13.76
N SER A 275 16.07 -4.72 15.03
CA SER A 275 15.93 -5.60 16.21
C SER A 275 14.51 -5.64 16.81
N TYR A 276 13.57 -4.88 16.27
CA TYR A 276 12.18 -4.83 16.73
C TYR A 276 11.24 -5.51 15.73
N TYR A 277 10.32 -6.30 16.26
CA TYR A 277 9.29 -7.02 15.53
C TYR A 277 7.95 -6.84 16.24
N ALA A 278 6.86 -7.16 15.56
CA ALA A 278 5.50 -7.05 16.11
C ALA A 278 4.61 -8.21 15.62
N PRO A 279 3.43 -8.43 16.23
CA PRO A 279 2.37 -9.19 15.59
C PRO A 279 2.00 -8.60 14.22
N PRO A 280 1.67 -9.43 13.21
CA PRO A 280 1.16 -8.95 11.93
C PRO A 280 -0.05 -8.03 12.08
N GLY A 281 -0.09 -6.94 11.31
CA GLY A 281 -1.14 -5.92 11.36
C GLY A 281 -0.95 -4.83 12.41
N THR A 282 0.17 -4.78 13.13
CA THR A 282 0.42 -3.71 14.11
C THR A 282 0.87 -2.42 13.40
N GLU A 283 0.17 -1.30 13.62
CA GLU A 283 0.50 -0.03 12.95
C GLU A 283 1.77 0.64 13.51
N PRO A 284 2.53 1.43 12.72
CA PRO A 284 3.74 2.09 13.18
C PRO A 284 3.54 3.00 14.41
N SER A 285 2.46 3.80 14.44
CA SER A 285 2.15 4.68 15.58
C SER A 285 1.95 3.87 16.87
N LYS A 286 1.32 2.69 16.77
CA LYS A 286 1.14 1.76 17.88
C LYS A 286 2.44 1.11 18.35
N LEU A 287 3.48 1.10 17.51
CA LEU A 287 4.83 0.61 17.85
C LEU A 287 5.75 1.72 18.40
N GLY A 288 5.22 2.91 18.67
CA GLY A 288 6.04 4.03 19.15
C GLY A 288 6.94 4.65 18.07
N ILE A 289 6.62 4.47 16.79
CA ILE A 289 7.41 4.98 15.66
C ILE A 289 6.56 5.71 14.61
N SER A 290 7.16 6.66 13.90
CA SER A 290 6.56 7.32 12.74
C SER A 290 6.23 6.33 11.62
N PRO A 291 5.10 6.47 10.91
CA PRO A 291 4.83 5.71 9.68
C PRO A 291 5.80 6.07 8.55
N LYS A 292 6.44 7.25 8.60
CA LYS A 292 7.46 7.69 7.65
C LYS A 292 8.85 7.58 8.23
N GLY A 293 9.85 7.46 7.35
CA GLY A 293 11.25 7.52 7.71
C GLY A 293 12.07 8.31 6.68
N ASP A 294 13.30 8.65 7.04
CA ASP A 294 14.24 9.31 6.13
C ASP A 294 14.53 8.46 4.90
N LEU A 295 14.33 9.05 3.72
CA LEU A 295 14.95 8.62 2.49
C LEU A 295 16.39 9.16 2.49
N ARG A 296 17.36 8.26 2.59
CA ARG A 296 18.78 8.62 2.67
C ARG A 296 19.40 8.74 1.28
N GLY A 297 20.31 9.69 1.13
CA GLY A 297 21.08 9.91 -0.09
C GLY A 297 22.11 8.80 -0.36
N PRO A 298 22.85 8.89 -1.47
CA PRO A 298 23.87 7.91 -1.86
C PRO A 298 25.01 7.74 -0.86
N ASP A 299 25.21 8.70 0.04
CA ASP A 299 26.18 8.63 1.16
C ASP A 299 25.69 7.74 2.32
N GLY A 300 24.42 7.32 2.30
CA GLY A 300 23.78 6.53 3.36
C GLY A 300 23.50 7.33 4.64
N ASP A 301 23.61 8.66 4.60
CA ASP A 301 23.54 9.53 5.78
C ASP A 301 22.68 10.77 5.60
N THR A 302 22.86 11.54 4.52
CA THR A 302 22.08 12.77 4.28
C THR A 302 20.63 12.45 3.98
N VAL A 303 19.69 13.15 4.62
CA VAL A 303 18.26 13.04 4.30
C VAL A 303 17.97 13.77 2.99
N VAL A 304 17.51 13.04 1.97
CA VAL A 304 17.09 13.60 0.66
C VAL A 304 15.58 13.66 0.49
N GLY A 305 14.82 13.16 1.47
CA GLY A 305 13.36 13.21 1.53
C GLY A 305 12.82 12.32 2.65
N HIS A 306 11.51 12.11 2.66
CA HIS A 306 10.85 11.15 3.55
C HIS A 306 10.01 10.18 2.75
N VAL A 307 9.97 8.93 3.21
CA VAL A 307 9.28 7.83 2.54
C VAL A 307 8.50 7.01 3.57
N ASP A 308 7.34 6.48 3.18
CA ASP A 308 6.55 5.60 4.02
C ASP A 308 7.32 4.30 4.30
N LYS A 309 7.34 3.87 5.57
CA LYS A 309 8.05 2.67 5.99
C LYS A 309 7.32 1.43 5.48
N SER A 310 8.04 0.57 4.78
CA SER A 310 7.56 -0.75 4.37
C SER A 310 7.47 -1.71 5.55
N THR A 311 6.37 -2.44 5.67
CA THR A 311 6.24 -3.56 6.61
C THR A 311 6.53 -4.87 5.88
N ARG A 312 7.50 -5.64 6.38
CA ARG A 312 7.83 -6.99 5.87
C ARG A 312 7.33 -8.04 6.85
N LEU A 313 6.70 -9.10 6.32
CA LEU A 313 6.33 -10.28 7.07
C LEU A 313 7.44 -11.31 7.04
N TYR A 314 7.66 -11.94 8.19
CA TYR A 314 8.59 -13.04 8.37
C TYR A 314 7.90 -14.20 9.08
N VAL A 315 8.33 -15.42 8.79
CA VAL A 315 7.96 -16.62 9.55
C VAL A 315 9.17 -17.12 10.33
N THR A 316 8.99 -17.45 11.61
CA THR A 316 10.05 -18.03 12.43
C THR A 316 10.40 -19.44 11.96
N THR A 317 11.68 -19.71 11.73
CA THR A 317 12.18 -21.03 11.31
C THR A 317 12.58 -21.92 12.49
N GLU A 318 12.74 -21.33 13.68
CA GLU A 318 12.94 -22.00 14.97
C GLU A 318 12.22 -21.23 16.10
N ASP A 319 12.26 -21.75 17.33
CA ASP A 319 11.75 -21.03 18.51
C ASP A 319 12.69 -19.86 18.86
N ILE A 320 12.19 -18.62 18.84
CA ILE A 320 13.00 -17.43 19.12
C ILE A 320 12.72 -16.87 20.52
N VAL A 321 13.77 -16.59 21.30
CA VAL A 321 13.65 -15.93 22.60
C VAL A 321 13.61 -14.43 22.37
N VAL A 322 12.58 -13.76 22.88
CA VAL A 322 12.38 -12.31 22.71
C VAL A 322 11.98 -11.66 24.03
N LEU A 323 12.26 -10.35 24.14
CA LEU A 323 11.57 -9.50 25.09
C LEU A 323 10.24 -9.06 24.48
N LYS A 324 9.14 -9.62 24.97
CA LYS A 324 7.79 -9.13 24.71
C LYS A 324 7.49 -7.97 25.65
N SER A 325 7.11 -6.84 25.08
CA SER A 325 6.69 -5.65 25.83
C SER A 325 5.60 -4.90 25.06
N TRP A 326 5.14 -3.79 25.63
CA TRP A 326 4.20 -2.87 25.00
C TRP A 326 4.93 -1.57 24.67
N ALA A 327 4.60 -0.95 23.53
CA ALA A 327 5.17 0.34 23.17
C ALA A 327 4.61 1.46 24.05
N ALA A 328 5.48 2.38 24.49
CA ALA A 328 5.05 3.63 25.14
C ALA A 328 4.48 4.61 24.11
N GLU A 329 3.61 5.52 24.57
CA GLU A 329 3.38 6.78 23.87
C GLU A 329 4.68 7.60 23.93
N ILE A 330 5.20 8.01 22.79
CA ILE A 330 6.51 8.66 22.70
C ILE A 330 6.61 9.57 21.48
N ASN A 331 7.34 10.68 21.61
CA ASN A 331 7.77 11.44 20.45
C ASN A 331 8.91 10.68 19.77
N ASP A 332 8.63 10.07 18.61
CA ASP A 332 9.66 9.58 17.71
C ASP A 332 10.41 10.79 17.13
N THR A 333 11.66 10.93 17.56
CA THR A 333 12.61 11.95 17.08
C THR A 333 13.81 11.32 16.38
N TRP A 334 13.68 10.09 15.87
CA TRP A 334 14.79 9.32 15.30
C TRP A 334 14.47 8.74 13.91
N SER A 335 13.20 8.76 13.50
CA SER A 335 12.79 8.27 12.17
C SER A 335 12.87 9.33 11.08
N MET A 336 12.74 10.61 11.40
CA MET A 336 12.67 11.70 10.42
C MET A 336 13.53 12.90 10.86
N HIS A 337 14.34 13.44 9.96
CA HIS A 337 15.14 14.65 10.18
C HIS A 337 15.08 15.61 8.97
N ASP A 338 15.27 16.92 9.16
CA ASP A 338 15.15 17.92 8.10
C ASP A 338 15.96 17.56 6.84
N VAL A 339 15.33 17.72 5.66
CA VAL A 339 15.98 17.44 4.36
C VAL A 339 17.24 18.30 4.19
N GLY A 340 18.35 17.66 3.81
CA GLY A 340 19.67 18.26 3.74
C GLY A 340 20.48 18.18 5.05
N THR A 341 19.94 17.54 6.10
CA THR A 341 20.67 17.22 7.35
C THR A 341 21.01 15.73 7.44
N SER A 342 21.76 15.31 8.47
CA SER A 342 22.07 13.88 8.68
C SER A 342 20.89 13.13 9.30
N SER A 343 20.68 11.89 8.86
CA SER A 343 19.72 10.93 9.43
C SER A 343 20.15 10.29 10.77
N ARG A 344 21.20 10.84 11.42
CA ARG A 344 21.69 10.40 12.74
C ARG A 344 21.67 11.51 13.79
N ASP A 345 22.05 12.73 13.40
CA ASP A 345 22.22 13.88 14.28
C ASP A 345 21.73 15.21 13.67
N GLY A 346 20.97 15.16 12.57
CA GLY A 346 20.25 16.29 12.01
C GLY A 346 19.09 16.77 12.88
N THR A 347 18.41 17.85 12.45
CA THR A 347 17.25 18.38 13.19
C THR A 347 16.09 17.39 13.10
N PRO A 348 15.62 16.79 14.21
CA PRO A 348 14.57 15.79 14.14
C PRO A 348 13.19 16.43 13.89
N ILE A 349 12.37 15.77 13.11
CA ILE A 349 10.96 16.11 12.88
C ILE A 349 10.12 15.19 13.80
N PRO A 350 9.68 15.68 14.98
CA PRO A 350 9.03 14.84 15.97
C PRO A 350 7.67 14.34 15.51
N PHE A 351 7.41 13.04 15.69
CA PHE A 351 6.11 12.43 15.52
C PHE A 351 5.63 11.85 16.85
N LEU A 352 4.50 12.32 17.38
CA LEU A 352 3.89 11.74 18.58
C LEU A 352 3.26 10.39 18.21
N ALA A 353 3.95 9.30 18.52
CA ALA A 353 3.47 7.95 18.33
C ALA A 353 2.64 7.51 19.55
N GLU A 354 1.43 7.01 19.28
CA GLU A 354 0.43 6.64 20.29
C GLU A 354 0.86 5.49 21.22
N GLY A 355 1.74 4.60 20.74
CA GLY A 355 2.13 3.41 21.47
C GLY A 355 0.97 2.42 21.69
N GLY A 356 1.09 1.58 22.72
CA GLY A 356 0.06 0.62 23.10
C GLY A 356 -0.04 -0.64 22.22
N GLY A 357 0.82 -0.79 21.21
CA GLY A 357 1.01 -2.05 20.47
C GLY A 357 1.98 -3.01 21.16
N ILE A 358 1.90 -4.30 20.83
CA ILE A 358 2.85 -5.31 21.31
C ILE A 358 4.10 -5.28 20.43
N GLN A 359 5.27 -5.24 21.07
CA GLN A 359 6.57 -5.31 20.42
C GLN A 359 7.42 -6.47 20.97
N TYR A 360 8.24 -7.04 20.10
CA TYR A 360 9.19 -8.11 20.37
C TYR A 360 10.59 -7.62 20.04
N PHE A 361 11.52 -7.71 20.99
CA PHE A 361 12.91 -7.28 20.78
C PHE A 361 13.90 -8.46 20.85
N THR A 362 14.85 -8.48 19.90
CA THR A 362 16.02 -9.37 19.86
C THR A 362 17.10 -8.80 18.91
N THR A 363 18.39 -8.91 19.27
CA THR A 363 19.51 -8.37 18.46
C THR A 363 20.25 -9.41 17.64
N GLU A 364 20.31 -10.66 18.12
CA GLU A 364 20.76 -11.79 17.32
C GLU A 364 19.88 -11.86 16.08
N LYS A 365 20.47 -12.10 14.89
CA LYS A 365 19.67 -12.29 13.67
C LYS A 365 18.75 -13.49 13.92
N PRO A 366 17.45 -13.27 14.17
CA PRO A 366 16.63 -14.35 14.68
C PRO A 366 16.41 -15.35 13.53
N PRO A 367 16.31 -16.66 13.81
CA PRO A 367 16.00 -17.67 12.80
C PRO A 367 14.58 -17.43 12.27
N ILE A 368 14.49 -16.57 11.26
CA ILE A 368 13.30 -16.13 10.56
C ILE A 368 13.62 -16.01 9.08
N GLN A 369 12.63 -16.20 8.22
CA GLN A 369 12.73 -16.00 6.77
C GLN A 369 11.56 -15.13 6.29
N PRO A 370 11.70 -14.39 5.17
CA PRO A 370 10.56 -13.70 4.56
C PRO A 370 9.39 -14.65 4.35
N TYR A 371 8.18 -14.21 4.66
CA TYR A 371 6.98 -15.02 4.46
C TYR A 371 6.39 -14.75 3.08
N GLU A 372 6.52 -15.75 2.19
CA GLU A 372 5.81 -15.80 0.91
C GLU A 372 4.66 -16.83 1.02
N PRO A 373 3.40 -16.46 0.72
CA PRO A 373 2.28 -17.38 0.82
C PRO A 373 2.32 -18.40 -0.33
N THR A 374 2.53 -19.68 0.00
CA THR A 374 2.52 -20.78 -0.98
C THR A 374 1.12 -20.99 -1.56
N ALA A 375 0.98 -20.81 -2.87
CA ALA A 375 -0.24 -21.14 -3.59
C ALA A 375 -0.53 -22.66 -3.57
N ARG A 376 -1.82 -23.05 -3.56
CA ARG A 376 -2.22 -24.44 -3.79
C ARG A 376 -2.11 -24.77 -5.28
N GLU A 377 -1.36 -25.81 -5.63
CA GLU A 377 -1.27 -26.31 -7.00
C GLU A 377 -2.58 -26.92 -7.51
N PRO A 378 -3.08 -26.52 -8.70
CA PRO A 378 -4.02 -27.31 -9.48
C PRO A 378 -3.30 -28.42 -10.26
N SER A 379 -3.93 -29.58 -10.40
CA SER A 379 -3.34 -30.76 -11.07
C SER A 379 -3.18 -30.59 -12.59
N VAL A 380 -1.96 -30.81 -13.12
CA VAL A 380 -1.61 -30.65 -14.54
C VAL A 380 -1.75 -31.94 -15.35
N PRO A 381 -2.39 -31.93 -16.54
CA PRO A 381 -2.24 -32.99 -17.54
C PRO A 381 -0.97 -32.81 -18.40
N ARG A 382 -0.07 -33.79 -18.28
CA ARG A 382 1.13 -34.15 -19.09
C ARG A 382 1.44 -33.39 -20.40
N ALA A 383 2.71 -32.99 -20.50
CA ALA A 383 3.35 -32.27 -21.61
C ALA A 383 3.51 -33.04 -22.96
N THR A 384 3.81 -32.26 -24.00
CA THR A 384 4.46 -32.67 -25.27
C THR A 384 5.78 -31.90 -25.46
N ASP A 385 6.78 -32.54 -26.07
CA ASP A 385 8.18 -32.07 -26.11
C ASP A 385 8.44 -30.72 -26.83
N PRO A 386 9.51 -29.99 -26.44
CA PRO A 386 9.90 -28.73 -27.07
C PRO A 386 10.64 -28.94 -28.40
N ALA A 387 10.20 -28.24 -29.44
CA ALA A 387 11.00 -28.07 -30.65
C ALA A 387 12.14 -27.07 -30.40
N LYS A 388 13.34 -27.35 -30.92
CA LYS A 388 14.46 -26.40 -30.91
C LYS A 388 14.08 -25.11 -31.66
N VAL A 389 14.32 -23.98 -31.03
CA VAL A 389 14.41 -22.67 -31.69
C VAL A 389 15.82 -22.15 -31.43
N ASP A 390 16.54 -21.80 -32.49
CA ASP A 390 17.91 -21.27 -32.38
C ASP A 390 17.90 -19.85 -31.76
N PRO A 391 19.02 -19.39 -31.15
CA PRO A 391 19.05 -18.11 -30.46
C PRO A 391 18.92 -16.94 -31.46
N VAL A 392 17.77 -16.29 -31.47
CA VAL A 392 17.59 -15.02 -32.18
C VAL A 392 18.16 -13.90 -31.31
N HIS A 393 19.16 -13.19 -31.84
CA HIS A 393 19.72 -11.99 -31.17
C HIS A 393 18.62 -10.94 -30.97
N PRO A 394 18.47 -10.36 -29.76
CA PRO A 394 17.60 -9.21 -29.57
C PRO A 394 18.22 -7.98 -30.22
N GLU A 395 17.61 -7.47 -31.29
CA GLU A 395 17.89 -6.12 -31.75
C GLU A 395 17.49 -5.12 -30.67
N SER A 396 18.37 -4.15 -30.38
CA SER A 396 18.08 -3.02 -29.51
C SER A 396 17.05 -2.11 -30.19
N ALA A 397 15.77 -2.28 -29.84
CA ALA A 397 14.72 -1.34 -30.21
C ALA A 397 14.96 0.02 -29.52
N PRO A 398 14.70 1.16 -30.19
CA PRO A 398 14.68 2.46 -29.52
C PRO A 398 13.52 2.50 -28.50
N MET A 399 13.65 3.38 -27.50
CA MET A 399 12.60 3.65 -26.50
C MET A 399 11.25 3.85 -27.20
N ALA A 400 10.22 3.12 -26.78
CA ALA A 400 8.90 3.27 -27.39
C ALA A 400 8.31 4.64 -27.02
N GLU A 401 7.87 5.39 -28.03
CA GLU A 401 7.20 6.68 -27.80
C GLU A 401 5.85 6.47 -27.12
N ASP A 402 5.47 7.45 -26.31
CA ASP A 402 4.25 7.43 -25.51
C ASP A 402 3.00 7.53 -26.40
N PRO A 403 2.19 6.47 -26.53
CA PRO A 403 1.07 6.46 -27.46
C PRO A 403 -0.07 7.42 -27.07
N SER A 404 -0.09 7.94 -25.83
CA SER A 404 -1.01 9.01 -25.43
C SER A 404 -0.68 10.38 -26.04
N LYS A 405 0.47 10.51 -26.73
CA LYS A 405 0.93 11.75 -27.38
C LYS A 405 0.63 11.82 -28.88
N ASP A 406 -0.06 10.83 -29.45
CA ASP A 406 -0.57 10.88 -30.82
C ASP A 406 -2.11 11.02 -30.82
N PRO A 407 -2.65 12.26 -30.94
CA PRO A 407 -4.10 12.50 -30.96
C PRO A 407 -4.82 11.88 -32.17
N SER A 408 -4.09 11.38 -33.19
CA SER A 408 -4.71 10.74 -34.36
C SER A 408 -5.20 9.32 -34.07
N LEU A 409 -4.79 8.73 -32.94
CA LEU A 409 -5.15 7.37 -32.52
C LEU A 409 -6.36 7.32 -31.57
N GLU A 410 -6.78 8.47 -31.02
CA GLU A 410 -7.80 8.57 -29.97
C GLU A 410 -9.24 8.43 -30.53
N PRO A 411 -10.08 7.54 -29.97
CA PRO A 411 -11.46 7.34 -30.42
C PRO A 411 -12.38 8.49 -30.02
N PRO A 412 -13.40 8.84 -30.83
CA PRO A 412 -14.30 9.95 -30.54
C PRO A 412 -15.17 9.71 -29.29
N GLY A 413 -15.41 10.80 -28.57
CA GLY A 413 -16.41 10.89 -27.50
C GLY A 413 -17.85 10.77 -28.01
N PRO A 414 -18.83 10.52 -27.12
CA PRO A 414 -20.23 10.37 -27.52
C PRO A 414 -20.82 11.68 -28.07
N GLU A 415 -21.42 11.62 -29.26
CA GLU A 415 -22.06 12.78 -29.89
C GLU A 415 -23.40 13.13 -29.25
N GLY A 416 -23.59 14.39 -28.84
CA GLY A 416 -24.84 14.90 -28.28
C GLY A 416 -24.81 16.38 -27.90
N ASP A 417 -25.21 17.24 -28.83
CA ASP A 417 -25.47 18.69 -28.71
C ASP A 417 -24.38 19.63 -28.17
N HIS A 418 -23.94 20.55 -29.05
CA HIS A 418 -23.08 21.68 -28.71
C HIS A 418 -23.79 22.70 -27.80
N GLN A 419 -23.34 22.82 -26.56
CA GLN A 419 -23.26 24.12 -25.89
C GLN A 419 -21.82 24.42 -25.48
N ALA A 420 -21.41 25.66 -25.76
CA ALA A 420 -20.12 26.31 -25.50
C ALA A 420 -19.06 25.51 -24.70
N LEU A 421 -17.95 25.20 -25.38
CA LEU A 421 -16.67 24.70 -24.84
C LEU A 421 -16.33 25.28 -23.45
N THR A 422 -16.72 24.57 -22.40
CA THR A 422 -15.89 24.46 -21.19
C THR A 422 -14.85 23.37 -21.46
N VAL A 423 -13.59 23.63 -21.10
CA VAL A 423 -12.51 22.64 -21.23
C VAL A 423 -12.89 21.44 -20.37
N GLU A 424 -13.00 20.25 -20.99
CA GLU A 424 -13.21 19.00 -20.26
C GLU A 424 -12.10 18.84 -19.21
N PRO A 425 -12.44 18.66 -17.92
CA PRO A 425 -11.42 18.56 -16.88
C PRO A 425 -10.53 17.34 -17.11
N ASN A 426 -9.23 17.47 -16.83
CA ASN A 426 -8.35 16.31 -16.82
C ASN A 426 -8.84 15.27 -15.78
N ASN A 427 -8.45 14.00 -15.91
CA ASN A 427 -8.91 12.93 -15.01
C ASN A 427 -8.70 13.27 -13.53
N THR A 428 -7.65 14.01 -13.18
CA THR A 428 -7.39 14.50 -11.82
C THR A 428 -8.48 15.47 -11.36
N GLU A 429 -8.85 16.47 -12.16
CA GLU A 429 -9.93 17.42 -11.83
C GLU A 429 -11.30 16.74 -11.75
N ARG A 430 -11.56 15.73 -12.60
CA ARG A 430 -12.79 14.91 -12.53
C ARG A 430 -12.84 14.07 -11.25
N LEU A 431 -11.75 13.39 -10.89
CA LEU A 431 -11.62 12.66 -9.63
C LEU A 431 -11.66 13.59 -8.42
N LYS A 432 -11.15 14.82 -8.54
CA LYS A 432 -11.25 15.83 -7.49
C LYS A 432 -12.68 16.30 -7.27
N ALA A 433 -13.42 16.61 -8.34
CA ALA A 433 -14.83 16.99 -8.24
C ALA A 433 -15.66 15.86 -7.61
N LEU A 434 -15.33 14.61 -7.93
CA LEU A 434 -15.91 13.42 -7.31
C LEU A 434 -15.54 13.31 -5.82
N ALA A 435 -14.28 13.51 -5.45
CA ALA A 435 -13.85 13.55 -4.05
C ALA A 435 -14.55 14.65 -3.25
N ASP A 436 -14.65 15.87 -3.81
CA ASP A 436 -15.36 16.99 -3.20
C ASP A 436 -16.84 16.64 -2.97
N ALA A 437 -17.50 15.99 -3.94
CA ALA A 437 -18.90 15.58 -3.82
C ALA A 437 -19.12 14.46 -2.79
N ILE A 438 -18.24 13.45 -2.71
CA ILE A 438 -18.27 12.40 -1.67
C ILE A 438 -18.04 12.99 -0.27
N ASN A 439 -17.23 14.06 -0.19
CA ASN A 439 -16.92 14.75 1.07
C ASN A 439 -17.99 15.76 1.51
N ASP A 440 -18.90 16.20 0.63
CA ASP A 440 -20.02 17.06 1.00
C ASP A 440 -21.17 16.24 1.60
N LEU A 441 -21.13 16.10 2.93
CA LEU A 441 -22.17 15.42 3.71
C LEU A 441 -23.52 16.17 3.75
N ARG A 442 -23.64 17.36 3.12
CA ARG A 442 -24.90 18.12 2.99
C ARG A 442 -25.56 17.98 1.63
N THR A 443 -24.94 17.22 0.73
CA THR A 443 -25.45 16.83 -0.60
C THR A 443 -26.90 16.32 -0.52
N ASP A 444 -27.73 16.63 -1.52
CA ASP A 444 -29.10 16.11 -1.60
C ASP A 444 -29.18 14.72 -2.27
N ASN A 445 -30.36 14.11 -2.29
CA ASN A 445 -30.55 12.79 -2.90
C ASN A 445 -30.25 12.75 -4.41
N ALA A 446 -30.45 13.85 -5.13
CA ALA A 446 -30.21 13.87 -6.58
C ALA A 446 -28.71 13.89 -6.87
N LYS A 447 -27.96 14.76 -6.18
CA LYS A 447 -26.51 14.85 -6.32
C LYS A 447 -25.78 13.64 -5.72
N ARG A 448 -26.33 13.00 -4.66
CA ARG A 448 -25.89 11.66 -4.20
C ARG A 448 -26.00 10.64 -5.33
N ASN A 449 -27.15 10.57 -6.01
CA ASN A 449 -27.37 9.57 -7.06
C ASN A 449 -26.45 9.80 -8.27
N GLU A 450 -26.18 11.05 -8.66
CA GLU A 450 -25.20 11.39 -9.71
C GLU A 450 -23.79 10.86 -9.38
N VAL A 451 -23.35 10.98 -8.11
CA VAL A 451 -22.08 10.40 -7.63
C VAL A 451 -22.10 8.87 -7.69
N LEU A 452 -23.21 8.24 -7.31
CA LEU A 452 -23.32 6.77 -7.34
C LEU A 452 -23.40 6.21 -8.76
N GLU A 453 -24.14 6.85 -9.68
CA GLU A 453 -24.18 6.51 -11.11
C GLU A 453 -22.81 6.67 -11.79
N THR A 454 -21.92 7.49 -11.20
CA THR A 454 -20.52 7.61 -11.64
C THR A 454 -19.64 6.43 -11.19
N LEU A 455 -19.90 5.87 -10.01
CA LEU A 455 -19.01 4.94 -9.30
C LEU A 455 -19.52 3.48 -9.20
N ARG A 456 -20.79 3.25 -9.51
CA ARG A 456 -21.50 1.98 -9.36
C ARG A 456 -22.35 1.71 -10.60
N THR A 457 -22.91 0.51 -10.69
CA THR A 457 -23.89 0.17 -11.71
C THR A 457 -25.30 0.49 -11.19
N PRO A 458 -26.00 1.51 -11.72
CA PRO A 458 -27.39 1.74 -11.38
C PRO A 458 -28.26 0.52 -11.76
N ASN A 459 -29.36 0.33 -11.03
CA ASN A 459 -30.22 -0.86 -11.19
C ASN A 459 -30.75 -0.99 -12.64
N ASN A 460 -30.27 -2.03 -13.36
CA ASN A 460 -30.50 -2.30 -14.79
C ASN A 460 -29.82 -1.33 -15.79
N GLY A 461 -28.77 -0.63 -15.39
CA GLY A 461 -27.93 0.20 -16.27
C GLY A 461 -26.58 -0.42 -16.58
N GLU A 462 -25.77 0.31 -17.35
CA GLU A 462 -24.36 0.01 -17.59
C GLU A 462 -23.50 0.39 -16.37
N PRO A 463 -22.31 -0.21 -16.18
CA PRO A 463 -21.38 0.19 -15.13
C PRO A 463 -21.01 1.67 -15.20
N GLY A 464 -20.99 2.33 -14.03
CA GLY A 464 -20.56 3.72 -13.91
C GLY A 464 -19.16 3.94 -14.51
N PRO A 465 -18.91 5.07 -15.18
CA PRO A 465 -17.67 5.31 -15.93
C PRO A 465 -16.41 5.39 -15.05
N LEU A 466 -16.55 5.44 -13.72
CA LEU A 466 -15.47 5.32 -12.74
C LEU A 466 -15.69 4.14 -11.77
N GLU A 467 -16.50 3.15 -12.13
CA GLU A 467 -16.59 1.88 -11.37
C GLU A 467 -15.19 1.30 -11.16
N GLY A 468 -14.87 0.96 -9.91
CA GLY A 468 -13.54 0.53 -9.47
C GLY A 468 -12.64 1.65 -8.96
N HIS A 469 -13.04 2.93 -9.08
CA HIS A 469 -12.36 4.03 -8.43
C HIS A 469 -12.87 4.19 -6.98
N VAL A 470 -11.95 4.28 -6.03
CA VAL A 470 -12.25 4.36 -4.60
C VAL A 470 -11.49 5.52 -3.98
N LEU A 471 -12.23 6.44 -3.34
CA LEU A 471 -11.63 7.52 -2.55
C LEU A 471 -10.94 6.94 -1.31
N ASP A 472 -9.68 7.28 -1.10
CA ASP A 472 -8.85 6.87 0.04
C ASP A 472 -9.57 6.96 1.40
N THR A 473 -10.24 8.08 1.64
CA THR A 473 -10.88 8.40 2.90
C THR A 473 -12.17 7.57 3.08
N ALA A 474 -12.85 7.22 1.98
CA ALA A 474 -13.98 6.29 2.04
C ALA A 474 -13.48 4.85 2.33
N LEU A 475 -12.35 4.45 1.75
CA LEU A 475 -11.74 3.15 2.01
C LEU A 475 -11.37 2.98 3.49
N ASP A 476 -10.75 3.99 4.11
CA ASP A 476 -10.37 3.92 5.52
C ASP A 476 -11.57 3.91 6.48
N GLU A 477 -12.66 4.60 6.16
CA GLU A 477 -13.92 4.50 6.92
C GLU A 477 -14.55 3.10 6.82
N ASN A 478 -14.59 2.51 5.62
CA ASN A 478 -15.10 1.15 5.45
C ASN A 478 -14.23 0.14 6.21
N LYS A 479 -12.88 0.27 6.15
CA LYS A 479 -11.94 -0.54 6.94
C LYS A 479 -12.17 -0.39 8.45
N ALA A 480 -12.46 0.82 8.93
CA ALA A 480 -12.79 1.05 10.34
C ALA A 480 -14.09 0.34 10.73
N ALA A 481 -15.17 0.54 9.98
CA ALA A 481 -16.45 -0.13 10.17
C ALA A 481 -16.32 -1.67 10.21
N ILE A 482 -15.54 -2.24 9.28
CA ILE A 482 -15.29 -3.69 9.23
C ILE A 482 -14.54 -4.17 10.48
N ARG A 483 -13.52 -3.44 10.94
CA ARG A 483 -12.81 -3.78 12.19
C ARG A 483 -13.73 -3.74 13.41
N ASP A 484 -14.62 -2.75 13.49
CA ASP A 484 -15.58 -2.61 14.59
C ASP A 484 -16.63 -3.74 14.57
N MET A 485 -17.11 -4.16 13.39
CA MET A 485 -17.95 -5.35 13.24
C MET A 485 -17.22 -6.64 13.66
N VAL A 486 -15.97 -6.84 13.21
CA VAL A 486 -15.16 -8.01 13.60
C VAL A 486 -14.91 -8.04 15.11
N GLN A 487 -14.67 -6.89 15.73
CA GLN A 487 -14.50 -6.79 17.19
C GLN A 487 -15.81 -7.14 17.91
N SER A 488 -16.95 -6.63 17.45
CA SER A 488 -18.27 -6.99 17.99
C SER A 488 -18.53 -8.50 17.91
N PHE A 489 -18.13 -9.17 16.82
CA PHE A 489 -18.23 -10.63 16.66
C PHE A 489 -17.15 -11.43 17.42
N LYS A 490 -16.13 -10.77 18.00
CA LYS A 490 -15.23 -11.39 18.98
C LYS A 490 -15.83 -11.34 20.38
N ASP A 491 -16.43 -10.21 20.74
CA ASP A 491 -17.02 -9.98 22.06
C ASP A 491 -18.35 -10.73 22.24
N ASN A 492 -19.14 -10.86 21.17
CA ASN A 492 -20.33 -11.72 21.10
C ASN A 492 -20.29 -12.61 19.85
N PRO A 493 -19.60 -13.76 19.88
CA PRO A 493 -19.50 -14.64 18.72
C PRO A 493 -20.87 -15.13 18.22
N PRO A 494 -21.22 -14.89 16.94
CA PRO A 494 -22.39 -15.51 16.33
C PRO A 494 -22.12 -16.99 16.04
N ASP A 495 -23.18 -17.77 15.89
CA ASP A 495 -23.12 -19.14 15.37
C ASP A 495 -23.04 -19.13 13.83
N VAL A 496 -23.74 -18.18 13.20
CA VAL A 496 -23.80 -17.97 11.75
C VAL A 496 -23.88 -16.46 11.43
N ILE A 497 -23.24 -16.06 10.34
CA ILE A 497 -23.27 -14.71 9.75
C ILE A 497 -24.03 -14.82 8.44
N VAL A 498 -25.27 -14.35 8.43
CA VAL A 498 -26.15 -14.35 7.26
C VAL A 498 -25.90 -13.10 6.42
N GLY A 499 -25.34 -13.28 5.24
CA GLY A 499 -25.27 -12.27 4.19
C GLY A 499 -26.42 -12.48 3.21
N MET A 500 -27.38 -11.56 3.15
CA MET A 500 -28.41 -11.59 2.11
C MET A 500 -27.76 -11.30 0.74
N LYS A 501 -28.14 -12.04 -0.30
CA LYS A 501 -27.58 -11.94 -1.67
C LYS A 501 -27.41 -10.50 -2.15
N GLU A 502 -26.39 -10.27 -2.97
CA GLU A 502 -25.83 -8.95 -3.34
C GLU A 502 -24.96 -8.40 -2.18
N GLY A 503 -25.25 -7.21 -1.66
CA GLY A 503 -24.39 -6.51 -0.71
C GLY A 503 -24.12 -7.24 0.61
N GLY A 504 -25.10 -7.97 1.14
CA GLY A 504 -24.93 -8.73 2.38
C GLY A 504 -24.01 -9.93 2.22
N ALA A 505 -24.13 -10.70 1.14
CA ALA A 505 -23.22 -11.80 0.83
C ALA A 505 -21.78 -11.30 0.67
N PHE A 506 -21.60 -10.15 0.01
CA PHE A 506 -20.28 -9.51 -0.11
C PHE A 506 -19.72 -9.05 1.25
N LEU A 507 -20.50 -8.38 2.10
CA LEU A 507 -20.00 -8.01 3.44
C LEU A 507 -19.71 -9.24 4.31
N ALA A 508 -20.49 -10.31 4.19
CA ALA A 508 -20.24 -11.56 4.91
C ALA A 508 -18.91 -12.19 4.47
N ASP A 509 -18.59 -12.24 3.16
CA ASP A 509 -17.29 -12.67 2.65
C ASP A 509 -16.13 -11.79 3.17
N VAL A 510 -16.31 -10.46 3.20
CA VAL A 510 -15.32 -9.53 3.75
C VAL A 510 -15.05 -9.83 5.23
N LEU A 511 -16.09 -10.07 6.02
CA LEU A 511 -15.97 -10.38 7.46
C LEU A 511 -15.37 -11.77 7.70
N GLY A 512 -15.78 -12.79 6.94
CA GLY A 512 -15.17 -14.12 6.97
C GLY A 512 -13.70 -14.12 6.54
N THR A 513 -13.33 -13.22 5.63
CA THR A 513 -11.93 -13.01 5.20
C THR A 513 -11.13 -12.21 6.22
N SER A 514 -11.78 -11.31 6.96
CA SER A 514 -11.13 -10.47 7.98
C SER A 514 -10.63 -11.26 9.19
N ASP A 515 -11.33 -12.34 9.57
CA ASP A 515 -10.93 -13.17 10.72
C ASP A 515 -11.19 -14.68 10.47
N PRO A 516 -10.17 -15.55 10.61
CA PRO A 516 -10.32 -17.00 10.45
C PRO A 516 -11.41 -17.66 11.34
N ALA A 517 -11.73 -17.07 12.50
CA ALA A 517 -12.80 -17.57 13.37
C ALA A 517 -14.21 -17.29 12.83
N LEU A 518 -14.34 -16.41 11.84
CA LEU A 518 -15.59 -16.05 11.16
C LEU A 518 -15.73 -16.75 9.79
N ALA A 519 -14.62 -17.12 9.14
CA ALA A 519 -14.61 -17.77 7.83
C ALA A 519 -15.56 -18.99 7.72
N GLY A 520 -15.60 -19.85 8.75
CA GLY A 520 -16.48 -21.02 8.80
C GLY A 520 -17.94 -20.75 9.18
N LYS A 521 -18.34 -19.48 9.33
CA LYS A 521 -19.67 -19.05 9.80
C LYS A 521 -20.46 -18.26 8.77
N VAL A 522 -19.84 -17.89 7.64
CA VAL A 522 -20.49 -17.14 6.57
C VAL A 522 -21.55 -17.99 5.87
N HIS A 523 -22.72 -17.41 5.64
CA HIS A 523 -23.83 -18.03 4.93
C HIS A 523 -24.47 -17.00 4.00
N GLU A 524 -24.31 -17.19 2.69
CA GLU A 524 -25.11 -16.47 1.69
C GLU A 524 -26.55 -17.00 1.71
N MET A 525 -27.52 -16.08 1.75
CA MET A 525 -28.95 -16.38 1.77
C MET A 525 -29.66 -15.69 0.59
N ASP A 526 -30.45 -16.46 -0.16
CA ASP A 526 -31.28 -15.94 -1.25
C ASP A 526 -32.38 -14.98 -0.72
N VAL A 527 -32.77 -14.02 -1.55
CA VAL A 527 -33.73 -12.96 -1.15
C VAL A 527 -35.06 -13.13 -1.87
N HIS A 528 -36.06 -13.69 -1.18
CA HIS A 528 -37.41 -13.81 -1.69
C HIS A 528 -38.15 -12.47 -1.56
N LYS A 529 -38.16 -11.69 -2.65
CA LYS A 529 -38.86 -10.40 -2.75
C LYS A 529 -40.37 -10.65 -2.96
N ALA A 530 -41.23 -9.96 -2.20
CA ALA A 530 -42.68 -10.12 -2.31
C ALA A 530 -43.19 -9.64 -3.68
N THR A 531 -44.17 -10.35 -4.25
CA THR A 531 -44.82 -9.97 -5.52
C THR A 531 -46.34 -9.83 -5.37
N GLY A 532 -46.99 -9.18 -6.34
CA GLY A 532 -48.45 -9.01 -6.37
C GLY A 532 -49.03 -8.38 -5.10
N ASP A 533 -50.07 -9.01 -4.53
CA ASP A 533 -50.72 -8.54 -3.30
C ASP A 533 -49.87 -8.72 -2.04
N ALA A 534 -48.86 -9.60 -2.04
CA ALA A 534 -47.92 -9.73 -0.92
C ALA A 534 -47.03 -8.49 -0.78
N ALA A 535 -46.64 -7.87 -1.90
CA ALA A 535 -45.84 -6.63 -1.90
C ALA A 535 -46.55 -5.44 -1.23
N LYS A 536 -47.88 -5.49 -1.07
CA LYS A 536 -48.67 -4.50 -0.30
C LYS A 536 -48.52 -4.67 1.22
N LYS A 537 -48.02 -5.83 1.69
CA LYS A 537 -47.83 -6.17 3.11
C LYS A 537 -46.39 -6.00 3.60
N GLY A 538 -45.42 -5.90 2.68
CA GLY A 538 -44.01 -5.64 3.00
C GLY A 538 -43.06 -5.98 1.84
N LYS A 539 -41.75 -5.91 2.09
CA LYS A 539 -40.72 -6.12 1.05
C LYS A 539 -40.47 -7.60 0.73
N PHE A 540 -40.60 -8.47 1.73
CA PHE A 540 -40.22 -9.88 1.64
C PHE A 540 -41.43 -10.79 1.48
N ASP A 541 -41.28 -11.83 0.66
CA ASP A 541 -42.18 -12.97 0.68
C ASP A 541 -41.89 -13.76 1.96
N GLN A 542 -42.86 -13.75 2.87
CA GLN A 542 -42.60 -14.00 4.28
C GLN A 542 -42.31 -15.47 4.56
N ASP A 543 -43.11 -16.37 4.00
CA ASP A 543 -43.00 -17.81 4.25
C ASP A 543 -41.65 -18.41 3.76
N PRO A 544 -41.17 -18.16 2.52
CA PRO A 544 -39.87 -18.68 2.11
C PRO A 544 -38.70 -18.00 2.85
N MET A 545 -38.75 -16.69 3.11
CA MET A 545 -37.71 -16.03 3.93
C MET A 545 -37.64 -16.58 5.36
N LEU A 546 -38.79 -16.87 5.99
CA LEU A 546 -38.80 -17.52 7.31
C LEU A 546 -38.19 -18.91 7.24
N GLN A 547 -38.50 -19.69 6.20
CA GLN A 547 -38.00 -21.04 6.01
C GLN A 547 -36.46 -21.10 5.93
N GLU A 548 -35.81 -20.14 5.26
CA GLU A 548 -34.33 -20.04 5.19
C GLU A 548 -33.71 -19.91 6.60
N PHE A 549 -34.19 -18.97 7.42
CA PHE A 549 -33.72 -18.83 8.80
C PHE A 549 -34.09 -20.04 9.68
N GLU A 550 -35.26 -20.66 9.47
CA GLU A 550 -35.66 -21.84 10.22
C GLU A 550 -34.78 -23.06 9.95
N VAL A 551 -34.23 -23.21 8.74
CA VAL A 551 -33.22 -24.24 8.45
C VAL A 551 -31.96 -24.03 9.30
N LEU A 552 -31.47 -22.79 9.43
CA LEU A 552 -30.31 -22.46 10.27
C LEU A 552 -30.58 -22.74 11.75
N ILE A 553 -31.75 -22.36 12.26
CA ILE A 553 -32.17 -22.58 13.66
C ILE A 553 -32.31 -24.09 13.94
N GLN A 554 -32.90 -24.85 13.03
CA GLN A 554 -33.02 -26.31 13.12
C GLN A 554 -31.64 -27.01 13.02
N GLY A 555 -30.71 -26.44 12.25
CA GLY A 555 -29.30 -26.84 12.19
C GLY A 555 -28.49 -26.53 13.45
N GLY A 556 -29.06 -25.78 14.41
CA GLY A 556 -28.47 -25.52 15.72
C GLY A 556 -28.09 -24.06 15.99
N ALA A 557 -28.20 -23.15 15.02
CA ALA A 557 -27.89 -21.74 15.24
C ALA A 557 -28.83 -21.10 16.27
N ARG A 558 -28.27 -20.32 17.20
CA ARG A 558 -29.00 -19.54 18.21
C ARG A 558 -28.62 -18.06 18.19
N LYS A 559 -27.36 -17.75 17.89
CA LYS A 559 -26.89 -16.38 17.65
C LYS A 559 -26.71 -16.15 16.15
N ILE A 560 -27.66 -15.46 15.54
CA ILE A 560 -27.68 -15.20 14.10
C ILE A 560 -27.27 -13.74 13.88
N ALA A 561 -26.06 -13.51 13.37
CA ALA A 561 -25.70 -12.20 12.84
C ALA A 561 -26.30 -12.05 11.43
N ILE A 562 -26.80 -10.86 11.10
CA ILE A 562 -27.23 -10.52 9.72
C ILE A 562 -26.45 -9.30 9.27
N VAL A 563 -25.83 -9.37 8.09
CA VAL A 563 -24.91 -8.32 7.58
C VAL A 563 -25.32 -7.81 6.20
N ASP A 564 -25.10 -6.52 5.95
CA ASP A 564 -25.39 -5.83 4.68
C ASP A 564 -24.42 -4.67 4.40
N THR A 565 -23.87 -4.54 3.18
CA THR A 565 -23.08 -3.34 2.81
C THR A 565 -23.92 -2.08 2.83
N TYR A 566 -25.22 -2.14 2.57
CA TYR A 566 -26.08 -0.97 2.69
C TYR A 566 -27.57 -1.34 2.82
N MET A 567 -28.12 -1.16 4.03
CA MET A 567 -29.53 -1.41 4.28
C MET A 567 -30.36 -0.13 4.43
N GLY A 568 -31.02 0.28 3.34
CA GLY A 568 -32.01 1.36 3.40
C GLY A 568 -33.15 1.06 4.39
N GLY A 569 -33.53 2.02 5.24
CA GLY A 569 -34.39 1.80 6.42
C GLY A 569 -35.81 1.23 6.19
N ARG A 570 -36.30 1.15 4.94
CA ARG A 570 -37.51 0.36 4.60
C ARG A 570 -37.22 -1.15 4.57
N THR A 571 -36.05 -1.54 4.09
CA THR A 571 -35.54 -2.92 4.12
C THR A 571 -35.36 -3.38 5.56
N ALA A 572 -34.63 -2.60 6.39
CA ALA A 572 -34.41 -2.92 7.80
C ALA A 572 -35.72 -3.06 8.59
N GLY A 573 -36.67 -2.14 8.40
CA GLY A 573 -38.01 -2.24 8.99
C GLY A 573 -38.76 -3.51 8.55
N SER A 574 -38.68 -3.88 7.28
CA SER A 574 -39.33 -5.09 6.74
C SER A 574 -38.69 -6.38 7.27
N LEU A 575 -37.36 -6.45 7.33
CA LEU A 575 -36.61 -7.60 7.85
C LEU A 575 -36.97 -7.84 9.33
N ARG A 576 -36.99 -6.76 10.11
CA ARG A 576 -37.41 -6.76 11.51
C ARG A 576 -38.84 -7.24 11.71
N ASP A 577 -39.80 -6.66 11.00
CA ASP A 577 -41.22 -6.89 11.29
C ASP A 577 -41.78 -8.15 10.61
N GLN A 578 -41.28 -8.54 9.43
CA GLN A 578 -41.74 -9.73 8.72
C GLN A 578 -40.97 -11.00 9.12
N ILE A 579 -39.67 -10.90 9.42
CA ILE A 579 -38.80 -12.09 9.58
C ILE A 579 -38.33 -12.25 11.02
N MET A 580 -37.54 -11.30 11.55
CA MET A 580 -36.91 -11.46 12.86
C MET A 580 -37.93 -11.55 14.00
N LYS A 581 -38.98 -10.71 14.02
CA LYS A 581 -40.00 -10.75 15.08
C LYS A 581 -40.76 -12.08 15.12
N PRO A 582 -41.33 -12.62 14.02
CA PRO A 582 -41.96 -13.94 14.06
C PRO A 582 -41.03 -15.07 14.52
N LEU A 583 -39.74 -15.06 14.11
CA LEU A 583 -38.76 -16.05 14.55
C LEU A 583 -38.44 -15.92 16.04
N ALA A 584 -38.19 -14.70 16.52
CA ALA A 584 -37.99 -14.34 17.92
C ALA A 584 -39.18 -14.77 18.82
N GLU A 585 -40.41 -14.66 18.31
CA GLU A 585 -41.61 -15.15 19.00
C GLU A 585 -41.76 -16.68 19.00
N LYS A 586 -41.24 -17.37 17.97
CA LYS A 586 -41.32 -18.83 17.80
C LYS A 586 -40.19 -19.57 18.51
N TYR A 587 -39.00 -18.97 18.56
CA TYR A 587 -37.76 -19.54 19.10
C TYR A 587 -37.18 -18.61 20.17
N PRO A 588 -37.62 -18.71 21.43
CA PRO A 588 -37.29 -17.73 22.48
C PRO A 588 -35.82 -17.76 22.93
N ASP A 589 -35.06 -18.76 22.51
CA ASP A 589 -33.62 -18.95 22.74
C ASP A 589 -32.74 -18.42 21.58
N VAL A 590 -33.35 -17.91 20.50
CA VAL A 590 -32.64 -17.33 19.35
C VAL A 590 -32.51 -15.81 19.52
N THR A 591 -31.34 -15.27 19.16
CA THR A 591 -31.04 -13.84 19.10
C THR A 591 -30.51 -13.44 17.73
N PHE A 592 -30.94 -12.28 17.24
CA PHE A 592 -30.55 -11.67 15.98
C PHE A 592 -29.73 -10.41 16.22
N ASP A 593 -28.56 -10.30 15.60
CA ASP A 593 -27.70 -9.12 15.68
C ASP A 593 -27.46 -8.57 14.27
N VAL A 594 -28.08 -7.42 13.94
CA VAL A 594 -28.07 -6.90 12.57
C VAL A 594 -27.04 -5.78 12.43
N HIS A 595 -26.07 -5.96 11.54
CA HIS A 595 -25.01 -4.99 11.24
C HIS A 595 -25.11 -4.52 9.79
N TRP A 596 -24.98 -3.22 9.54
CA TRP A 596 -24.83 -2.71 8.17
C TRP A 596 -24.01 -1.42 8.11
N LEU A 597 -23.43 -1.13 6.96
CA LEU A 597 -22.82 0.19 6.72
C LEU A 597 -23.92 1.22 6.40
N ARG A 598 -23.92 2.35 7.09
CA ARG A 598 -24.83 3.46 6.82
C ARG A 598 -24.07 4.58 6.12
N GLU A 599 -24.46 4.83 4.88
CA GLU A 599 -24.00 6.00 4.14
C GLU A 599 -24.44 7.30 4.81
N THR A 600 -23.51 8.26 4.91
CA THR A 600 -23.78 9.62 5.39
C THR A 600 -23.94 10.62 4.25
N MET A 601 -23.33 10.37 3.07
CA MET A 601 -23.58 11.16 1.86
C MET A 601 -25.07 11.09 1.47
N GLY A 602 -25.74 12.25 1.40
CA GLY A 602 -27.16 12.35 1.04
C GLY A 602 -28.16 12.04 2.15
N PHE A 603 -27.72 11.67 3.36
CA PHE A 603 -28.61 11.26 4.45
C PHE A 603 -28.43 12.14 5.69
N GLN A 604 -29.48 12.90 6.02
CA GLN A 604 -29.53 13.69 7.26
C GLN A 604 -29.52 12.83 8.53
N ASP A 605 -29.04 13.40 9.62
CA ASP A 605 -29.16 12.85 10.97
C ASP A 605 -30.64 12.62 11.31
N GLY A 606 -31.02 11.36 11.47
CA GLY A 606 -32.39 10.95 11.71
C GLY A 606 -32.46 9.60 12.42
N PRO A 607 -33.43 9.40 13.33
CA PRO A 607 -33.47 8.21 14.16
C PRO A 607 -33.65 6.93 13.33
N LEU A 608 -32.86 5.92 13.71
CA LEU A 608 -32.84 4.57 13.15
C LEU A 608 -34.23 3.99 12.84
N ARG A 609 -34.51 3.77 11.55
CA ARG A 609 -35.65 2.94 11.10
C ARG A 609 -35.19 1.48 11.01
N GLY A 610 -35.44 0.72 12.08
CA GLY A 610 -35.03 -0.69 12.16
C GLY A 610 -34.83 -1.18 13.59
N THR A 611 -34.61 -0.27 14.55
CA THR A 611 -34.55 -0.61 15.98
C THR A 611 -35.87 -1.19 16.48
N VAL A 612 -35.81 -2.20 17.35
CA VAL A 612 -36.98 -2.68 18.11
C VAL A 612 -37.00 -1.99 19.48
N LYS A 613 -38.19 -1.66 20.01
CA LYS A 613 -38.30 -1.23 21.41
C LYS A 613 -38.19 -2.46 22.32
N PRO A 614 -37.31 -2.50 23.34
CA PRO A 614 -37.13 -3.68 24.20
C PRO A 614 -38.42 -4.19 24.87
N GLY A 615 -39.42 -3.32 25.08
CA GLY A 615 -40.74 -3.70 25.60
C GLY A 615 -41.73 -4.31 24.59
N GLN A 616 -41.33 -4.53 23.32
CA GLN A 616 -42.12 -5.30 22.35
C GLN A 616 -41.78 -6.78 22.43
N LYS A 617 -42.75 -7.66 22.11
CA LYS A 617 -42.52 -9.10 22.03
C LYS A 617 -41.43 -9.41 20.99
N GLY A 618 -40.48 -10.28 21.34
CA GLY A 618 -39.23 -10.53 20.57
C GLY A 618 -38.20 -9.39 20.60
N GLY A 619 -38.51 -8.24 21.20
CA GLY A 619 -37.66 -7.04 21.13
C GLY A 619 -36.40 -7.05 21.98
N THR A 620 -36.26 -8.00 22.91
CA THR A 620 -35.02 -8.22 23.70
C THR A 620 -34.03 -9.15 23.00
N GLN A 621 -34.43 -9.80 21.91
CA GLN A 621 -33.60 -10.74 21.14
C GLN A 621 -33.01 -10.13 19.87
N ILE A 622 -33.42 -8.91 19.51
CA ILE A 622 -33.04 -8.25 18.26
C ILE A 622 -32.22 -7.00 18.58
N SER A 623 -30.92 -7.05 18.31
CA SER A 623 -30.03 -5.89 18.31
C SER A 623 -29.78 -5.39 16.88
N THR A 624 -29.45 -4.11 16.76
CA THR A 624 -29.16 -3.45 15.48
C THR A 624 -28.02 -2.47 15.67
N SER A 625 -26.97 -2.61 14.87
CA SER A 625 -25.73 -1.84 14.91
C SER A 625 -25.47 -1.23 13.53
N GLU A 626 -25.41 0.09 13.42
CA GLU A 626 -25.05 0.77 12.18
C GLU A 626 -23.62 1.31 12.25
N HIS A 627 -22.89 1.18 11.15
CA HIS A 627 -21.50 1.61 11.05
C HIS A 627 -21.41 2.70 10.00
N GLN A 628 -21.13 3.94 10.41
CA GLN A 628 -21.23 5.09 9.51
C GLN A 628 -20.01 5.16 8.58
N VAL A 629 -20.28 5.34 7.28
CA VAL A 629 -19.29 5.57 6.22
C VAL A 629 -19.84 6.66 5.29
N ARG A 630 -19.00 7.46 4.63
CA ARG A 630 -19.48 8.42 3.62
C ARG A 630 -20.13 7.74 2.43
N MET A 631 -19.58 6.60 2.03
CA MET A 631 -20.05 5.77 0.93
C MET A 631 -19.65 4.30 1.21
N ALA A 632 -20.56 3.35 1.01
CA ALA A 632 -20.25 1.93 1.12
C ALA A 632 -19.43 1.47 -0.11
N ILE A 633 -18.47 0.57 0.08
CA ILE A 633 -17.65 0.00 -1.01
C ILE A 633 -18.15 -1.42 -1.34
N GLY A 634 -18.22 -1.73 -2.65
CA GLY A 634 -18.68 -3.01 -3.19
C GLY A 634 -20.19 -3.13 -3.39
N ASP A 635 -20.97 -2.28 -2.72
CA ASP A 635 -22.41 -2.13 -2.93
C ASP A 635 -22.71 -1.64 -4.36
N ASP A 636 -23.71 -2.23 -5.04
CA ASP A 636 -24.06 -2.00 -6.46
C ASP A 636 -22.88 -1.97 -7.48
N MET A 637 -21.72 -2.57 -7.20
CA MET A 637 -20.59 -2.65 -8.14
C MET A 637 -20.66 -3.96 -8.95
N THR A 638 -20.91 -3.91 -10.27
CA THR A 638 -20.94 -5.10 -11.14
C THR A 638 -19.64 -5.88 -11.08
N MET A 639 -18.48 -5.20 -11.03
CA MET A 639 -17.18 -5.87 -10.88
C MET A 639 -17.00 -6.67 -9.58
N VAL A 640 -17.85 -6.47 -8.56
CA VAL A 640 -17.85 -7.25 -7.31
C VAL A 640 -18.72 -8.52 -7.42
N TYR A 641 -19.73 -8.52 -8.31
CA TYR A 641 -20.68 -9.62 -8.46
C TYR A 641 -20.42 -10.48 -9.72
N ASP A 642 -19.75 -9.94 -10.72
CA ASP A 642 -19.22 -10.68 -11.86
C ASP A 642 -17.99 -11.50 -11.44
N ALA A 643 -18.18 -12.81 -11.27
CA ALA A 643 -17.15 -13.77 -10.91
C ALA A 643 -16.03 -13.94 -11.96
N THR A 644 -16.13 -13.30 -13.13
CA THR A 644 -15.10 -13.27 -14.17
C THR A 644 -14.40 -11.91 -14.28
N SER A 645 -14.80 -10.93 -13.48
CA SER A 645 -14.29 -9.56 -13.57
C SER A 645 -12.82 -9.50 -13.17
N THR A 646 -11.98 -8.96 -14.05
CA THR A 646 -10.54 -8.68 -13.83
C THR A 646 -10.23 -7.18 -13.93
N LYS A 647 -11.25 -6.32 -13.82
CA LYS A 647 -11.09 -4.86 -13.82
C LYS A 647 -10.19 -4.41 -12.65
N PRO A 648 -9.31 -3.42 -12.86
CA PRO A 648 -8.48 -2.88 -11.79
C PRO A 648 -9.29 -2.04 -10.79
N VAL A 649 -8.76 -1.92 -9.57
CA VAL A 649 -9.27 -1.03 -8.52
C VAL A 649 -8.30 0.13 -8.34
N THR A 650 -8.76 1.36 -8.58
CA THR A 650 -7.94 2.58 -8.53
C THR A 650 -8.27 3.38 -7.28
N ILE A 651 -7.29 3.53 -6.39
CA ILE A 651 -7.38 4.39 -5.21
C ILE A 651 -6.96 5.81 -5.60
N PHE A 652 -7.77 6.80 -5.24
CA PHE A 652 -7.48 8.22 -5.46
C PHE A 652 -7.66 9.05 -4.20
N ASP A 653 -6.94 10.17 -4.11
CA ASP A 653 -6.94 11.05 -2.95
C ASP A 653 -7.99 12.17 -3.05
N ARG A 654 -8.12 12.95 -1.97
CA ARG A 654 -8.98 14.16 -1.90
C ARG A 654 -8.68 15.25 -2.94
N ASN A 655 -7.53 15.20 -3.62
CA ASN A 655 -7.12 16.13 -4.67
C ASN A 655 -7.36 15.55 -6.08
N GLY A 656 -7.93 14.34 -6.17
CA GLY A 656 -8.16 13.61 -7.41
C GLY A 656 -6.92 12.91 -7.96
N GLN A 657 -5.81 12.88 -7.22
CA GLN A 657 -4.59 12.19 -7.64
C GLN A 657 -4.76 10.69 -7.42
N VAL A 658 -4.41 9.89 -8.42
CA VAL A 658 -4.34 8.43 -8.25
C VAL A 658 -3.20 8.11 -7.28
N VAL A 659 -3.54 7.51 -6.15
CA VAL A 659 -2.60 6.99 -5.16
C VAL A 659 -1.99 5.69 -5.67
N LYS A 660 -2.83 4.78 -6.18
CA LYS A 660 -2.42 3.47 -6.67
C LYS A 660 -3.53 2.77 -7.45
N THR A 661 -3.16 1.96 -8.43
CA THR A 661 -4.08 1.04 -9.10
C THR A 661 -3.66 -0.40 -8.83
N PHE A 662 -4.62 -1.22 -8.41
CA PHE A 662 -4.45 -2.64 -8.11
C PHE A 662 -5.10 -3.46 -9.22
N TYR A 663 -4.32 -4.32 -9.86
CA TYR A 663 -4.80 -5.27 -10.84
C TYR A 663 -4.99 -6.64 -10.15
N PRO A 664 -6.09 -7.36 -10.40
CA PRO A 664 -6.21 -8.76 -9.98
C PRO A 664 -5.07 -9.59 -10.56
N ALA A 665 -4.40 -10.39 -9.71
CA ALA A 665 -3.39 -11.34 -10.17
C ALA A 665 -4.01 -12.51 -10.97
N GLU A 666 -3.19 -13.35 -11.59
CA GLU A 666 -3.67 -14.55 -12.28
C GLU A 666 -4.50 -15.43 -11.32
N GLY A 667 -5.75 -15.72 -11.69
CA GLY A 667 -6.70 -16.47 -10.87
C GLY A 667 -7.41 -15.66 -9.77
N GLN A 668 -7.17 -14.35 -9.66
CA GLN A 668 -7.94 -13.43 -8.82
C GLN A 668 -8.96 -12.63 -9.64
N THR A 669 -10.00 -12.17 -8.95
CA THR A 669 -11.04 -11.28 -9.48
C THR A 669 -10.92 -9.87 -8.91
N SER A 670 -11.61 -8.92 -9.53
CA SER A 670 -11.89 -7.59 -8.99
C SER A 670 -12.43 -7.64 -7.55
N ARG A 671 -13.31 -8.61 -7.25
CA ARG A 671 -13.87 -8.84 -5.90
C ARG A 671 -12.77 -9.15 -4.88
N ASP A 672 -11.83 -10.03 -5.23
CA ASP A 672 -10.72 -10.41 -4.34
C ASP A 672 -9.83 -9.20 -3.98
N VAL A 673 -9.56 -8.33 -4.95
CA VAL A 673 -8.79 -7.09 -4.72
C VAL A 673 -9.54 -6.14 -3.78
N ILE A 674 -10.85 -5.94 -3.98
CA ILE A 674 -11.66 -5.09 -3.10
C ILE A 674 -11.74 -5.67 -1.68
N ILE A 675 -11.95 -6.99 -1.53
CA ILE A 675 -11.91 -7.66 -0.23
C ILE A 675 -10.54 -7.48 0.43
N ALA A 676 -9.44 -7.65 -0.30
CA ALA A 676 -8.10 -7.51 0.24
C ALA A 676 -7.80 -6.06 0.70
N LEU A 677 -8.30 -5.05 0.00
CA LEU A 677 -8.23 -3.64 0.42
C LEU A 677 -9.08 -3.36 1.68
N LEU A 678 -10.33 -3.83 1.69
CA LEU A 678 -11.28 -3.66 2.80
C LEU A 678 -10.85 -4.39 4.09
N THR A 679 -10.15 -5.52 3.96
CA THR A 679 -9.57 -6.27 5.07
C THR A 679 -8.18 -5.78 5.48
N GLY A 680 -7.62 -4.77 4.78
CA GLY A 680 -6.27 -4.23 5.04
C GLY A 680 -5.12 -5.18 4.68
N ARG A 681 -5.39 -6.26 3.94
CA ARG A 681 -4.37 -7.17 3.38
C ARG A 681 -3.61 -6.53 2.21
N LEU A 682 -4.26 -5.62 1.49
CA LEU A 682 -3.64 -4.67 0.59
C LEU A 682 -3.75 -3.26 1.19
N THR A 683 -2.68 -2.49 1.11
CA THR A 683 -2.68 -1.06 1.40
C THR A 683 -2.33 -0.28 0.14
N PRO A 684 -2.98 0.88 -0.10
CA PRO A 684 -2.48 1.89 -1.03
C PRO A 684 -0.97 2.12 -0.80
#